data_AF-A0A4Y3KCF5-F1
#
_entry.id   AF-A0A4Y3KCF5-F1
#
_cell.length_a   1.000
_cell.length_b   1.000
_cell.length_c   1.000
_cell.angle_alpha   90.00
_cell.angle_beta   90.00
_cell.angle_gamma   90.00
#
_symmetry.space_group_name_H-M   'P 1'
#
loop_
_entity.id
_entity.type
_entity.pdbx_description
1 polymer ?
#
loop_
_entity_poly.entity_id
_entity_poly.type
_entity_poly.pdbx_seq_one_letter_code
_entity_poly.pdbx_strand_id
1 'polypeptide(L)'
;MRIPNRSSRLTAVALAVALTAGTLATATSAAAAPTSSTDSTVASGDGWTVTDLGGMYQVTLDLDRPLEVRSDAPTIVVDGKAVGLATESATGRTLTALTDDPSVLDAKDVAAGWFSDAGTTSAAPADVAPAPEPGDIEDAPEGTPDPSVPGEYSYTKALYSFGNQAIELAGIGGIRGEVEGKVYLPDTDGEAPVVLFLHGRHTSCNGAGSNPARWPCLPTQTNIPSYAGYDGAAEALASHGYAVISIGANAINSNDNQLALDYGAQARGQLILDTLSIFEDANEGVSTTLYDAQTDTEVTLADALSGNAGLPAAGLDDEITEITPADLVGRLDFSRIGLMGHSRGGEGVTSAATLNAALDDPFDIVSILPLAPVDFGRMTTPDIPTMLLLPYCDGDVSSQQGQHMNDDSRYAFDDDVLRTDVWVMGANHNFFNTVWTPSKYALSTSDDWSGTNATSARSTDSVCGTTGAAVDTTIRLTDDEQYDTGTTLMAGWFRLTVGGEDEFLPMFDGSGAKVDSIADFDVRVSATQPASARADIARFTTTGAARTYGTATATLCASMSGRTVPQVLPYCSTTLASAQLPHWTSVRFGGDVPASPMTRVQWTSGTGQVRVSVPRSARDASSYEFLTVKASPDESVAYGAGTDLTVTLVDGHGATFATKVSDLNPNALVRLPQSTQNSTTLGKIVLHEVRLPLESVTGIDLTDVREVRFTAAVGLGGAVSGGVYLTDLAFASSALGTAAPTTTVSVGTAPVRVEEGSGPDEVLVPVRLSQPATTPVTAYLSVIGGTTATAKAGMQMRKVVFAPGQVCTTVPVATYGDGDASAAATTSYTISVTNTSNAVMGSDAFAPLVVREDDGVTSGTPAAAFGVQGDPCAELTAQGVVTPGAATVAPGGTLEVAASGFRSGESVLWSLGGSVLGSADAAADGTTATAFEIPADATLGAADLVAVGAGSGIAGTASVKVLAPTVTSLTVQPEAPTALETVTLTATVEGVDTAGEVTFTDGTTVLGTTEVVENRAVLEVPGLTAGAHSVTAAFGETATAAGSSSEPVSVTVAKRGTTAVVTAPARVTVGGKVTGKVTVKGGSATVRATGKVTVQTKRGSGAWTTVTSATVSNGTASWSFTAPATATTLSVRAVYAGDAVYTGSTSASATVTVAKKATTTTVSAPATGKVGTPVAFTAKVAPGDATGKAQVWTKVGTADWKLVRTVAVGANGTVSSSVTPTSTATLHVKVVYTGSGSHATSTGTDTVTVSR
;
A
#
# COMPACT_ATOMS: atom_id res chain seq x y z
N MET A 1 4.33 -11.97 -7.08
CA MET A 1 3.73 -10.62 -7.00
C MET A 1 4.65 -9.71 -6.20
N ARG A 2 5.56 -8.94 -6.85
CA ARG A 2 6.35 -7.90 -6.17
C ARG A 2 5.38 -6.86 -5.62
N ILE A 3 5.13 -6.86 -4.31
CA ILE A 3 4.38 -5.77 -3.67
C ILE A 3 5.28 -4.53 -3.75
N PRO A 4 4.89 -3.47 -4.47
CA PRO A 4 5.70 -2.27 -4.50
C PRO A 4 5.67 -1.63 -3.10
N ASN A 5 6.86 -1.41 -2.53
CA ASN A 5 7.11 -0.61 -1.34
C ASN A 5 6.22 0.64 -1.34
N ARG A 6 5.11 0.59 -0.59
CA ARG A 6 4.31 1.77 -0.24
C ARG A 6 4.84 2.24 1.10
N SER A 7 5.80 3.15 1.04
CA SER A 7 6.15 4.01 2.17
C SER A 7 4.92 4.83 2.59
N SER A 8 4.15 4.34 3.56
CA SER A 8 3.09 5.10 4.23
C SER A 8 3.47 5.33 5.69
N ARG A 9 3.98 6.53 5.97
CA ARG A 9 4.09 7.06 7.33
C ARG A 9 2.67 7.21 7.90
N LEU A 10 2.33 6.42 8.91
CA LEU A 10 1.11 6.57 9.70
C LEU A 10 1.48 7.00 11.12
N THR A 11 1.16 8.26 11.40
CA THR A 11 1.31 8.92 12.71
C THR A 11 0.19 8.43 13.63
N ALA A 12 0.54 7.72 14.70
CA ALA A 12 -0.38 7.34 15.77
C ALA A 12 -0.82 8.56 16.59
N VAL A 13 -2.12 8.84 16.66
CA VAL A 13 -2.67 9.86 17.58
C VAL A 13 -3.01 9.18 18.90
N ALA A 14 -2.16 9.37 19.92
CA ALA A 14 -2.39 8.97 21.29
C ALA A 14 -3.32 9.98 22.01
N LEU A 15 -4.43 9.49 22.58
CA LEU A 15 -5.34 10.30 23.40
C LEU A 15 -4.93 10.18 24.88
N ALA A 16 -4.37 11.26 25.45
CA ALA A 16 -4.03 11.35 26.86
C ALA A 16 -5.14 12.02 27.67
N VAL A 17 -5.62 11.37 28.75
CA VAL A 17 -6.55 11.96 29.73
C VAL A 17 -5.84 12.14 31.07
N ALA A 18 -5.79 13.38 31.54
CA ALA A 18 -5.18 13.76 32.82
C ALA A 18 -6.19 13.60 33.99
N LEU A 19 -5.80 12.88 35.05
CA LEU A 19 -6.49 12.81 36.33
C LEU A 19 -5.89 13.80 37.34
N THR A 20 -6.73 14.62 37.97
CA THR A 20 -6.40 15.35 39.20
C THR A 20 -7.18 14.80 40.40
N ALA A 21 -6.44 14.51 41.47
CA ALA A 21 -6.90 13.94 42.73
C ALA A 21 -7.57 14.95 43.68
N GLY A 22 -8.47 14.47 44.55
CA GLY A 22 -9.00 15.21 45.70
C GLY A 22 -9.92 14.36 46.58
N THR A 23 -9.47 14.07 47.80
CA THR A 23 -10.00 13.12 48.78
C THR A 23 -10.97 13.69 49.84
N LEU A 24 -11.87 12.80 50.33
CA LEU A 24 -12.39 12.56 51.70
C LEU A 24 -13.62 13.32 52.31
N ALA A 25 -14.70 12.53 52.49
CA ALA A 25 -15.64 12.33 53.63
C ALA A 25 -16.48 13.52 54.20
N THR A 26 -17.75 13.42 54.65
CA THR A 26 -18.53 12.40 55.40
C THR A 26 -20.07 12.56 55.23
N ALA A 27 -20.81 11.50 55.58
CA ALA A 27 -22.25 11.19 55.44
C ALA A 27 -23.32 12.09 56.13
N THR A 28 -24.59 12.02 55.64
CA THR A 28 -25.80 11.64 56.43
C THR A 28 -27.11 11.51 55.61
N SER A 29 -27.69 10.29 55.65
CA SER A 29 -29.12 9.87 55.74
C SER A 29 -30.25 10.36 54.80
N ALA A 30 -30.73 9.41 53.98
CA ALA A 30 -32.09 8.84 53.86
C ALA A 30 -33.28 9.61 53.22
N ALA A 31 -33.67 9.19 52.00
CA ALA A 31 -34.99 8.55 51.67
C ALA A 31 -35.10 8.24 50.14
N ALA A 32 -35.45 7.01 49.79
CA ALA A 32 -35.65 6.44 48.43
C ALA A 32 -36.97 6.93 47.76
N ALA A 33 -37.27 6.86 46.45
CA ALA A 33 -36.77 6.20 45.22
C ALA A 33 -37.48 6.90 44.00
N PRO A 34 -37.22 6.60 42.69
CA PRO A 34 -36.55 5.42 42.13
C PRO A 34 -35.30 5.76 41.31
N THR A 35 -34.26 4.97 41.49
CA THR A 35 -33.09 4.91 40.60
C THR A 35 -33.34 3.83 39.55
N SER A 36 -33.25 4.20 38.27
CA SER A 36 -32.97 3.28 37.18
C SER A 36 -31.69 2.51 37.49
N SER A 37 -31.80 1.19 37.70
CA SER A 37 -30.65 0.32 37.87
C SER A 37 -29.97 0.11 36.51
N THR A 38 -28.85 0.78 36.29
CA THR A 38 -27.86 0.44 35.25
C THR A 38 -26.85 -0.54 35.82
N ASP A 39 -27.31 -1.68 36.31
CA ASP A 39 -26.41 -2.77 36.68
C ASP A 39 -26.88 -4.02 35.94
N SER A 40 -26.36 -4.18 34.71
CA SER A 40 -26.55 -5.37 33.87
C SER A 40 -25.69 -6.55 34.34
N THR A 41 -24.97 -6.41 35.47
CA THR A 41 -24.27 -7.50 36.14
C THR A 41 -25.28 -8.47 36.74
N VAL A 42 -25.33 -9.70 36.20
CA VAL A 42 -26.28 -10.75 36.61
C VAL A 42 -25.67 -11.77 37.58
N ALA A 43 -24.35 -11.94 37.54
CA ALA A 43 -23.59 -12.68 38.56
C ALA A 43 -22.20 -12.06 38.74
N SER A 44 -21.62 -12.19 39.92
CA SER A 44 -20.25 -11.74 40.20
C SER A 44 -19.67 -12.46 41.42
N GLY A 45 -18.34 -12.51 41.46
CA GLY A 45 -17.57 -13.06 42.57
C GLY A 45 -16.22 -12.36 42.71
N ASP A 46 -15.33 -12.93 43.52
CA ASP A 46 -13.98 -12.38 43.69
C ASP A 46 -13.21 -12.50 42.38
N GLY A 47 -12.95 -11.36 41.74
CA GLY A 47 -12.15 -11.29 40.50
C GLY A 47 -12.90 -11.69 39.23
N TRP A 48 -14.23 -11.81 39.24
CA TRP A 48 -14.98 -12.08 38.00
C TRP A 48 -16.39 -11.48 38.01
N THR A 49 -16.90 -11.19 36.81
CA THR A 49 -18.26 -10.68 36.59
C THR A 49 -18.91 -11.38 35.40
N VAL A 50 -20.23 -11.49 35.46
CA VAL A 50 -21.09 -11.93 34.36
C VAL A 50 -22.07 -10.80 34.07
N THR A 51 -21.95 -10.22 32.88
CA THR A 51 -22.83 -9.15 32.42
C THR A 51 -23.80 -9.71 31.40
N ASP A 52 -25.10 -9.49 31.62
CA ASP A 52 -26.14 -9.83 30.65
C ASP A 52 -26.21 -8.75 29.57
N LEU A 53 -25.96 -9.17 28.34
CA LEU A 53 -26.05 -8.36 27.12
C LEU A 53 -27.34 -8.65 26.36
N GLY A 54 -28.41 -9.05 27.07
CA GLY A 54 -29.75 -9.31 26.56
C GLY A 54 -30.05 -10.79 26.24
N GLY A 55 -29.26 -11.75 26.76
CA GLY A 55 -29.34 -13.18 26.40
C GLY A 55 -28.03 -13.78 25.86
N MET A 56 -26.98 -12.95 25.75
CA MET A 56 -25.58 -13.37 25.69
C MET A 56 -24.92 -12.83 26.96
N TYR A 57 -24.10 -13.64 27.61
CA TYR A 57 -23.41 -13.28 28.84
C TYR A 57 -21.94 -13.01 28.54
N GLN A 58 -21.48 -11.82 28.92
CA GLN A 58 -20.06 -11.56 28.96
C GLN A 58 -19.53 -12.00 30.32
N VAL A 59 -18.76 -13.08 30.34
CA VAL A 59 -17.99 -13.49 31.51
C VAL A 59 -16.63 -12.82 31.44
N THR A 60 -16.30 -12.03 32.45
CA THR A 60 -15.01 -11.36 32.60
C THR A 60 -14.33 -11.92 33.84
N LEU A 61 -13.09 -12.41 33.69
CA LEU A 61 -12.25 -12.92 34.75
C LEU A 61 -10.98 -12.06 34.85
N ASP A 62 -10.79 -11.41 35.98
CA ASP A 62 -9.57 -10.73 36.37
C ASP A 62 -8.60 -11.71 37.05
N LEU A 63 -7.37 -11.73 36.57
CA LEU A 63 -6.30 -12.59 37.03
C LEU A 63 -5.32 -11.80 37.90
N ASP A 64 -4.96 -12.37 39.06
CA ASP A 64 -3.97 -11.78 39.98
C ASP A 64 -2.57 -11.63 39.35
N ARG A 65 -2.28 -12.42 38.31
CA ARG A 65 -1.07 -12.40 37.50
C ARG A 65 -1.42 -12.48 36.02
N PRO A 66 -0.56 -12.01 35.10
CA PRO A 66 -0.75 -12.26 33.68
C PRO A 66 -0.96 -13.75 33.39
N LEU A 67 -1.84 -14.04 32.42
CA LEU A 67 -2.11 -15.38 31.93
C LEU A 67 -0.79 -16.05 31.51
N GLU A 68 -0.66 -17.34 31.83
CA GLU A 68 0.46 -18.14 31.35
C GLU A 68 0.48 -18.18 29.82
N VAL A 69 1.67 -18.02 29.22
CA VAL A 69 1.81 -18.12 27.76
C VAL A 69 1.93 -19.59 27.40
N ARG A 70 0.86 -20.14 26.83
CA ARG A 70 0.83 -21.48 26.23
C ARG A 70 0.55 -21.39 24.75
N SER A 71 0.80 -22.45 24.03
CA SER A 71 0.44 -22.50 22.62
C SER A 71 -1.08 -22.59 22.40
N ASP A 72 -1.80 -23.16 23.36
CA ASP A 72 -3.24 -23.33 23.28
C ASP A 72 -4.04 -22.03 23.47
N ALA A 73 -5.30 -22.04 23.03
CA ALA A 73 -6.21 -20.91 23.16
C ALA A 73 -6.81 -20.87 24.58
N PRO A 74 -6.81 -19.72 25.26
CA PRO A 74 -7.43 -19.61 26.58
C PRO A 74 -8.96 -19.74 26.48
N THR A 75 -9.55 -20.36 27.50
CA THR A 75 -11.00 -20.47 27.70
C THR A 75 -11.40 -19.93 29.07
N ILE A 76 -12.67 -19.57 29.22
CA ILE A 76 -13.27 -19.36 30.54
C ILE A 76 -14.01 -20.63 30.94
N VAL A 77 -13.73 -21.10 32.15
CA VAL A 77 -14.37 -22.25 32.78
C VAL A 77 -15.24 -21.74 33.94
N VAL A 78 -16.52 -22.10 33.92
CA VAL A 78 -17.48 -21.76 34.98
C VAL A 78 -17.93 -23.05 35.65
N ASP A 79 -17.76 -23.14 36.98
CA ASP A 79 -18.09 -24.31 37.80
C ASP A 79 -17.54 -25.63 37.24
N GLY A 80 -16.33 -25.60 36.67
CA GLY A 80 -15.65 -26.75 36.08
C GLY A 80 -16.04 -27.10 34.63
N LYS A 81 -16.86 -26.27 33.97
CA LYS A 81 -17.23 -26.44 32.56
C LYS A 81 -16.75 -25.26 31.71
N ALA A 82 -16.04 -25.52 30.61
CA ALA A 82 -15.69 -24.47 29.66
C ALA A 82 -16.96 -23.85 29.04
N VAL A 83 -17.13 -22.53 29.17
CA VAL A 83 -18.31 -21.80 28.68
C VAL A 83 -18.02 -20.99 27.42
N GLY A 84 -16.75 -20.78 27.11
CA GLY A 84 -16.38 -20.05 25.90
C GLY A 84 -14.88 -19.81 25.81
N LEU A 85 -14.47 -19.46 24.61
CA LEU A 85 -13.13 -19.03 24.32
C LEU A 85 -12.92 -17.62 24.88
N ALA A 86 -11.78 -17.42 25.53
CA ALA A 86 -11.44 -16.15 26.13
C ALA A 86 -10.67 -15.27 25.15
N THR A 87 -10.99 -13.98 25.13
CA THR A 87 -10.11 -12.93 24.63
C THR A 87 -9.23 -12.46 25.77
N GLU A 88 -7.93 -12.48 25.54
CA GLU A 88 -6.94 -11.99 26.49
C GLU A 88 -6.80 -10.47 26.37
N SER A 89 -6.78 -9.76 27.49
CA SER A 89 -6.49 -8.32 27.48
C SER A 89 -5.01 -8.06 27.15
N ALA A 90 -4.69 -6.84 26.70
CA ALA A 90 -3.31 -6.47 26.37
C ALA A 90 -2.33 -6.53 27.57
N THR A 91 -2.82 -6.68 28.81
CA THR A 91 -1.99 -6.89 30.01
C THR A 91 -1.90 -8.36 30.41
N GLY A 92 -2.64 -9.25 29.74
CA GLY A 92 -2.81 -10.65 30.10
C GLY A 92 -3.57 -10.87 31.41
N ARG A 93 -4.09 -9.81 32.05
CA ARG A 93 -4.70 -9.89 33.39
C ARG A 93 -6.20 -9.98 33.38
N THR A 94 -6.83 -9.92 32.22
CA THR A 94 -8.27 -10.06 32.11
C THR A 94 -8.57 -10.99 30.95
N LEU A 95 -9.45 -11.95 31.19
CA LEU A 95 -10.05 -12.81 30.19
C LEU A 95 -11.51 -12.42 30.03
N THR A 96 -11.96 -12.32 28.79
CA THR A 96 -13.37 -12.06 28.50
C THR A 96 -13.88 -13.10 27.52
N ALA A 97 -14.93 -13.82 27.89
CA ALA A 97 -15.63 -14.73 27.00
C ALA A 97 -17.09 -14.27 26.85
N LEU A 98 -17.59 -14.32 25.62
CA LEU A 98 -19.03 -14.21 25.35
C LEU A 98 -19.58 -15.63 25.29
N THR A 99 -20.64 -15.89 26.05
CA THR A 99 -21.31 -17.20 26.09
C THR A 99 -22.81 -17.04 26.19
N ASP A 100 -23.57 -17.90 25.53
CA ASP A 100 -25.02 -18.01 25.72
C ASP A 100 -25.39 -19.08 26.73
N ASP A 101 -24.42 -19.75 27.37
CA ASP A 101 -24.69 -20.80 28.34
C ASP A 101 -25.36 -20.19 29.59
N PRO A 102 -26.65 -20.43 29.86
CA PRO A 102 -27.33 -19.83 30.99
C PRO A 102 -26.77 -20.32 32.33
N SER A 103 -25.91 -21.35 32.36
CA SER A 103 -25.25 -21.79 33.59
C SER A 103 -24.41 -20.69 34.23
N VAL A 104 -23.96 -19.70 33.47
CA VAL A 104 -23.15 -18.59 34.01
C VAL A 104 -23.96 -17.61 34.88
N LEU A 105 -25.29 -17.64 34.79
CA LEU A 105 -26.17 -16.86 35.68
C LEU A 105 -26.06 -17.29 37.14
N ASP A 106 -25.77 -18.56 37.38
CA ASP A 106 -25.65 -19.16 38.71
C ASP A 106 -24.18 -19.46 39.09
N ALA A 107 -23.22 -18.86 38.37
CA ALA A 107 -21.80 -19.11 38.52
C ALA A 107 -21.32 -18.95 39.97
N LYS A 108 -20.56 -19.92 40.47
CA LYS A 108 -19.93 -19.85 41.81
C LYS A 108 -18.42 -19.72 41.73
N ASP A 109 -17.83 -20.35 40.72
CA ASP A 109 -16.40 -20.33 40.43
C ASP A 109 -16.18 -20.06 38.94
N VAL A 110 -15.26 -19.14 38.65
CA VAL A 110 -14.85 -18.80 37.29
C VAL A 110 -13.33 -18.83 37.25
N ALA A 111 -12.78 -19.62 36.35
CA ALA A 111 -11.35 -19.83 36.21
C ALA A 111 -10.92 -19.79 34.74
N ALA A 112 -9.64 -19.53 34.51
CA ALA A 112 -9.03 -19.70 33.20
C ALA A 112 -8.85 -21.20 32.92
N GLY A 113 -9.15 -21.61 31.69
CA GLY A 113 -8.86 -22.94 31.17
C GLY A 113 -8.19 -22.87 29.80
N TRP A 114 -8.03 -24.04 29.19
CA TRP A 114 -7.34 -24.22 27.90
C TRP A 114 -8.25 -25.00 26.96
N PHE A 115 -8.31 -24.60 25.70
CA PHE A 115 -9.20 -25.16 24.69
C PHE A 115 -8.96 -26.66 24.43
N SER A 116 -7.70 -27.11 24.42
CA SER A 116 -7.33 -28.52 24.27
C SER A 116 -7.84 -29.38 25.42
N ASP A 117 -8.04 -28.77 26.60
CA ASP A 117 -8.58 -29.40 27.81
C ASP A 117 -10.12 -29.31 27.92
N ALA A 118 -10.81 -28.69 26.95
CA ALA A 118 -12.27 -28.52 26.99
C ALA A 118 -13.05 -29.84 26.74
N GLY A 119 -14.19 -30.00 27.43
CA GLY A 119 -15.10 -31.16 27.28
C GLY A 119 -14.97 -32.26 28.34
N THR A 120 -14.32 -31.98 29.48
CA THR A 120 -14.15 -32.95 30.57
C THR A 120 -15.44 -33.17 31.37
N THR A 121 -16.11 -34.31 31.20
CA THR A 121 -17.04 -34.80 32.21
C THR A 121 -16.27 -35.59 33.26
N SER A 122 -16.33 -35.18 34.53
CA SER A 122 -15.72 -35.91 35.65
C SER A 122 -16.38 -37.29 35.80
N ALA A 123 -15.69 -38.34 35.34
CA ALA A 123 -16.04 -39.73 35.62
C ALA A 123 -14.97 -40.34 36.54
N ALA A 124 -15.42 -41.01 37.61
CA ALA A 124 -14.53 -41.64 38.59
C ALA A 124 -13.77 -42.84 37.94
N PRO A 125 -12.44 -42.93 38.10
CA PRO A 125 -11.64 -44.02 37.55
C PRO A 125 -11.85 -45.35 38.30
N ALA A 126 -11.75 -46.47 37.57
CA ALA A 126 -11.46 -47.78 38.15
C ALA A 126 -9.96 -48.08 37.99
N ASP A 127 -9.38 -48.83 38.93
CA ASP A 127 -7.98 -49.26 38.89
C ASP A 127 -7.70 -50.12 37.64
N VAL A 128 -6.74 -49.73 36.80
CA VAL A 128 -6.32 -50.53 35.63
C VAL A 128 -4.80 -50.58 35.53
N ALA A 129 -4.29 -51.78 35.20
CA ALA A 129 -2.88 -52.09 35.00
C ALA A 129 -2.30 -51.42 33.73
N PRO A 130 -0.98 -51.22 33.64
CA PRO A 130 -0.31 -50.73 32.43
C PRO A 130 -0.59 -51.64 31.22
N ALA A 131 -0.64 -51.02 30.04
CA ALA A 131 -0.70 -51.75 28.78
C ALA A 131 0.54 -52.65 28.61
N PRO A 132 0.43 -53.82 27.97
CA PRO A 132 1.60 -54.64 27.68
C PRO A 132 2.60 -53.88 26.80
N GLU A 133 3.88 -53.94 27.15
CA GLU A 133 5.00 -53.44 26.35
C GLU A 133 4.98 -54.07 24.94
N PRO A 134 5.18 -53.29 23.86
CA PRO A 134 5.29 -53.82 22.51
C PRO A 134 6.42 -54.86 22.42
N GLY A 135 6.27 -55.85 21.54
CA GLY A 135 7.44 -56.59 21.06
C GLY A 135 8.31 -55.67 20.18
N ASP A 136 9.61 -55.95 20.12
CA ASP A 136 10.58 -55.19 19.33
C ASP A 136 10.07 -55.01 17.88
N ILE A 137 9.89 -53.74 17.46
CA ILE A 137 9.64 -53.37 16.06
C ILE A 137 11.00 -53.41 15.36
N GLU A 138 11.04 -53.92 14.12
CA GLU A 138 12.30 -54.12 13.37
C GLU A 138 13.16 -52.86 13.36
N ASP A 139 14.45 -53.01 13.67
CA ASP A 139 15.44 -51.94 13.57
C ASP A 139 15.52 -51.42 12.13
N ALA A 140 16.00 -50.18 11.96
CA ALA A 140 16.37 -49.70 10.62
C ALA A 140 17.30 -50.72 9.94
N PRO A 141 17.22 -50.85 8.59
CA PRO A 141 18.05 -51.80 7.86
C PRO A 141 19.51 -51.75 8.33
N GLU A 142 20.14 -52.92 8.51
CA GLU A 142 21.51 -53.00 9.02
C GLU A 142 22.44 -52.08 8.22
N GLY A 143 23.06 -51.12 8.91
CA GLY A 143 23.94 -50.12 8.29
C GLY A 143 23.30 -48.76 7.99
N THR A 144 22.00 -48.55 8.24
CA THR A 144 21.41 -47.21 8.26
C THR A 144 22.15 -46.36 9.30
N PRO A 145 22.81 -45.26 8.89
CA PRO A 145 23.52 -44.42 9.82
C PRO A 145 22.56 -43.68 10.74
N ASP A 146 23.04 -43.24 11.89
CA ASP A 146 22.28 -42.37 12.76
C ASP A 146 22.36 -40.92 12.25
N PRO A 147 21.22 -40.25 11.96
CA PRO A 147 21.21 -38.92 11.40
C PRO A 147 21.69 -37.83 12.37
N SER A 148 21.71 -38.10 13.68
CA SER A 148 22.21 -37.17 14.71
C SER A 148 23.73 -37.16 14.84
N VAL A 149 24.41 -38.20 14.34
CA VAL A 149 25.87 -38.29 14.40
C VAL A 149 26.49 -37.19 13.52
N PRO A 150 27.44 -36.39 14.04
CA PRO A 150 28.07 -35.33 13.28
C PRO A 150 28.72 -35.82 11.97
N GLY A 151 28.51 -35.07 10.89
CA GLY A 151 29.09 -35.31 9.58
C GLY A 151 30.52 -34.79 9.43
N GLU A 152 30.97 -34.72 8.18
CA GLU A 152 32.37 -34.39 7.84
C GLU A 152 32.65 -32.89 7.67
N TYR A 153 31.62 -32.07 7.50
CA TYR A 153 31.79 -30.63 7.28
C TYR A 153 31.97 -29.88 8.60
N SER A 154 32.98 -29.01 8.65
CA SER A 154 32.98 -27.93 9.65
C SER A 154 31.93 -26.89 9.27
N TYR A 155 31.46 -26.10 10.24
CA TYR A 155 30.47 -25.06 10.01
C TYR A 155 30.70 -23.88 10.96
N THR A 156 30.08 -22.74 10.63
CA THR A 156 30.18 -21.48 11.35
C THR A 156 28.83 -21.14 11.95
N LYS A 157 28.78 -20.78 13.23
CA LYS A 157 27.57 -20.30 13.91
C LYS A 157 27.64 -18.79 14.02
N ALA A 158 26.60 -18.10 13.56
CA ALA A 158 26.53 -16.65 13.59
C ALA A 158 25.14 -16.16 14.02
N LEU A 159 25.10 -15.01 14.67
CA LEU A 159 23.85 -14.31 14.99
C LEU A 159 23.63 -13.17 14.01
N TYR A 160 22.37 -12.85 13.75
CA TYR A 160 21.97 -11.64 13.02
C TYR A 160 20.80 -10.95 13.72
N SER A 161 20.74 -9.62 13.69
CA SER A 161 19.59 -8.85 14.20
C SER A 161 19.45 -7.51 13.48
N PHE A 162 18.32 -7.32 12.79
CA PHE A 162 17.94 -6.02 12.21
C PHE A 162 17.26 -5.09 13.25
N GLY A 163 17.11 -5.53 14.50
CA GLY A 163 16.38 -4.82 15.55
C GLY A 163 15.00 -5.43 15.85
N ASN A 164 14.37 -4.95 16.92
CA ASN A 164 13.16 -5.57 17.48
C ASN A 164 11.85 -5.14 16.78
N GLN A 165 11.89 -4.09 15.94
CA GLN A 165 10.73 -3.59 15.18
C GLN A 165 11.12 -3.30 13.72
N ALA A 166 11.86 -4.23 13.13
CA ALA A 166 12.48 -4.14 11.81
C ALA A 166 11.51 -4.36 10.63
N ILE A 167 10.46 -5.18 10.81
CA ILE A 167 9.55 -5.57 9.72
C ILE A 167 8.08 -5.44 10.11
N GLU A 168 7.22 -5.07 9.16
CA GLU A 168 5.77 -5.13 9.36
C GLU A 168 5.29 -6.58 9.34
N LEU A 169 4.54 -6.99 10.36
CA LEU A 169 4.00 -8.34 10.43
C LEU A 169 2.61 -8.40 9.81
N ALA A 170 2.38 -9.41 8.97
CA ALA A 170 1.10 -9.63 8.30
C ALA A 170 -0.01 -10.00 9.28
N GLY A 171 -1.22 -9.47 9.07
CA GLY A 171 -2.43 -9.93 9.77
C GLY A 171 -2.52 -9.66 11.28
N ILE A 172 -1.60 -8.87 11.87
CA ILE A 172 -1.47 -8.70 13.33
C ILE A 172 -1.55 -7.23 13.79
N GLY A 173 -2.58 -6.50 13.34
CA GLY A 173 -2.92 -5.20 13.92
C GLY A 173 -1.87 -4.09 13.76
N GLY A 174 -1.03 -4.14 12.72
CA GLY A 174 0.00 -3.11 12.44
C GLY A 174 1.24 -3.20 13.33
N ILE A 175 1.45 -4.32 14.03
CA ILE A 175 2.66 -4.56 14.81
C ILE A 175 3.85 -4.76 13.88
N ARG A 176 4.98 -4.16 14.27
CA ARG A 176 6.29 -4.46 13.68
C ARG A 176 7.04 -5.46 14.55
N GLY A 177 7.63 -6.46 13.91
CA GLY A 177 8.38 -7.53 14.54
C GLY A 177 9.88 -7.43 14.32
N GLU A 178 10.59 -8.25 15.07
CA GLU A 178 12.02 -8.44 14.90
C GLU A 178 12.34 -9.25 13.64
N VAL A 179 13.54 -9.02 13.11
CA VAL A 179 14.19 -9.92 12.15
C VAL A 179 15.55 -10.26 12.74
N GLU A 180 15.57 -11.32 13.55
CA GLU A 180 16.70 -11.79 14.33
C GLU A 180 16.74 -13.32 14.32
N GLY A 181 17.94 -13.89 14.41
CA GLY A 181 18.11 -15.33 14.49
C GLY A 181 19.56 -15.80 14.58
N LYS A 182 19.73 -17.12 14.42
CA LYS A 182 21.02 -17.82 14.39
C LYS A 182 21.17 -18.58 13.08
N VAL A 183 22.31 -18.44 12.44
CA VAL A 183 22.68 -19.10 11.18
C VAL A 183 23.78 -20.12 11.45
N TYR A 184 23.63 -21.30 10.87
CA TYR A 184 24.62 -22.38 10.84
C TYR A 184 25.05 -22.55 9.39
N LEU A 185 26.23 -22.02 9.07
CA LEU A 185 26.74 -21.97 7.70
C LEU A 185 27.83 -23.05 7.52
N PRO A 186 27.57 -24.13 6.76
CA PRO A 186 28.55 -25.18 6.57
C PRO A 186 29.70 -24.71 5.67
N ASP A 187 30.89 -25.28 5.88
CA ASP A 187 32.06 -25.05 5.05
C ASP A 187 32.15 -26.09 3.93
N THR A 188 31.36 -25.84 2.89
CA THR A 188 31.26 -26.68 1.68
C THR A 188 31.98 -26.02 0.49
N ASP A 189 32.32 -26.83 -0.52
CA ASP A 189 32.91 -26.35 -1.79
C ASP A 189 31.89 -25.62 -2.71
N GLY A 190 30.62 -25.52 -2.32
CA GLY A 190 29.51 -24.98 -3.12
C GLY A 190 28.30 -24.58 -2.27
N GLU A 191 27.14 -24.38 -2.90
CA GLU A 191 25.91 -24.02 -2.18
C GLU A 191 25.39 -25.18 -1.32
N ALA A 192 24.87 -24.85 -0.13
CA ALA A 192 24.28 -25.78 0.82
C ALA A 192 22.75 -25.63 0.84
N PRO A 193 21.96 -26.72 0.79
CA PRO A 193 20.50 -26.67 0.91
C PRO A 193 20.07 -25.96 2.19
N VAL A 194 18.98 -25.20 2.12
CA VAL A 194 18.52 -24.36 3.23
C VAL A 194 17.47 -25.09 4.06
N VAL A 195 17.65 -25.09 5.38
CA VAL A 195 16.63 -25.50 6.36
C VAL A 195 16.33 -24.34 7.30
N LEU A 196 15.07 -23.95 7.44
CA LEU A 196 14.66 -22.85 8.30
C LEU A 196 13.85 -23.36 9.49
N PHE A 197 14.25 -22.96 10.70
CA PHE A 197 13.59 -23.32 11.95
C PHE A 197 12.83 -22.13 12.53
N LEU A 198 11.58 -22.36 12.92
CA LEU A 198 10.71 -21.38 13.57
C LEU A 198 10.23 -21.91 14.92
N HIS A 199 10.54 -21.18 15.99
CA HIS A 199 10.02 -21.51 17.31
C HIS A 199 8.52 -21.15 17.46
N GLY A 200 7.87 -21.79 18.43
CA GLY A 200 6.46 -21.58 18.74
C GLY A 200 6.17 -20.44 19.72
N ARG A 201 4.94 -20.45 20.24
CA ARG A 201 4.46 -19.47 21.21
C ARG A 201 5.03 -19.79 22.59
N HIS A 202 5.89 -18.91 23.06
CA HIS A 202 6.49 -18.96 24.38
C HIS A 202 6.68 -17.54 24.91
N THR A 203 6.90 -17.39 26.22
CA THR A 203 7.18 -16.10 26.85
C THR A 203 8.36 -15.39 26.16
N SER A 204 8.17 -14.13 25.75
CA SER A 204 9.15 -13.35 24.99
C SER A 204 10.16 -12.59 25.85
N CYS A 205 9.75 -12.13 27.04
CA CYS A 205 10.62 -11.37 27.93
C CYS A 205 10.55 -11.88 29.37
N ASN A 206 11.67 -11.90 30.08
CA ASN A 206 11.75 -12.33 31.47
C ASN A 206 12.23 -11.20 32.38
N GLY A 207 11.55 -10.94 33.50
CA GLY A 207 11.96 -9.91 34.47
C GLY A 207 10.78 -9.18 35.11
N ALA A 208 11.06 -8.15 35.92
CA ALA A 208 10.04 -7.38 36.63
C ALA A 208 9.37 -6.31 35.73
N GLY A 209 8.03 -6.19 35.77
CA GLY A 209 7.23 -5.25 34.98
C GLY A 209 5.81 -5.76 34.71
N SER A 210 4.93 -4.93 34.13
CA SER A 210 3.59 -5.39 33.69
C SER A 210 3.68 -6.14 32.36
N ASN A 211 3.23 -7.39 32.35
CA ASN A 211 3.22 -8.36 31.24
C ASN A 211 4.62 -8.73 30.66
N PRO A 212 5.26 -9.82 31.12
CA PRO A 212 6.51 -10.34 30.54
C PRO A 212 6.37 -10.84 29.09
N ALA A 213 5.14 -11.00 28.57
CA ALA A 213 4.89 -11.30 27.16
C ALA A 213 4.71 -10.03 26.31
N ARG A 214 5.30 -8.89 26.68
CA ARG A 214 5.30 -7.68 25.85
C ARG A 214 6.61 -7.53 25.10
N TRP A 215 6.50 -7.32 23.81
CA TRP A 215 7.62 -7.04 22.91
C TRP A 215 7.56 -5.58 22.39
N PRO A 216 8.71 -4.88 22.25
CA PRO A 216 10.04 -5.27 22.73
C PRO A 216 10.14 -5.30 24.26
N CYS A 217 11.11 -6.04 24.79
CA CYS A 217 11.32 -6.14 26.23
C CYS A 217 11.66 -4.78 26.85
N LEU A 218 11.17 -4.54 28.08
CA LEU A 218 11.55 -3.35 28.85
C LEU A 218 13.04 -3.39 29.20
N PRO A 219 13.69 -2.24 29.49
CA PRO A 219 15.10 -2.20 29.88
C PRO A 219 15.48 -3.03 31.12
N THR A 220 14.50 -3.42 31.94
CA THR A 220 14.68 -4.27 33.14
C THR A 220 14.38 -5.75 32.88
N GLN A 221 14.07 -6.11 31.64
CA GLN A 221 13.71 -7.46 31.21
C GLN A 221 14.77 -8.00 30.24
N THR A 222 14.86 -9.32 30.17
CA THR A 222 15.74 -10.07 29.29
C THR A 222 14.92 -10.69 28.16
N ASN A 223 15.37 -10.50 26.92
CA ASN A 223 14.81 -11.21 25.75
C ASN A 223 15.08 -12.72 25.88
N ILE A 224 14.06 -13.54 25.62
CA ILE A 224 14.17 -15.00 25.56
C ILE A 224 14.50 -15.44 24.12
N PRO A 225 15.72 -15.93 23.86
CA PRO A 225 16.18 -16.27 22.51
C PRO A 225 15.70 -17.67 22.09
N SER A 226 14.38 -17.87 21.96
CA SER A 226 13.78 -19.19 21.69
C SER A 226 14.32 -19.90 20.44
N TYR A 227 14.82 -19.14 19.46
CA TYR A 227 15.46 -19.65 18.24
C TYR A 227 16.78 -20.38 18.51
N ALA A 228 17.48 -20.11 19.61
CA ALA A 228 18.74 -20.74 19.99
C ALA A 228 18.56 -22.07 20.75
N GLY A 229 17.35 -22.63 20.73
CA GLY A 229 17.03 -23.86 21.47
C GLY A 229 17.15 -25.16 20.68
N TYR A 230 17.36 -25.08 19.36
CA TYR A 230 17.34 -26.23 18.44
C TYR A 230 18.73 -26.62 17.92
N ASP A 231 19.78 -26.25 18.67
CA ASP A 231 21.17 -26.35 18.24
C ASP A 231 21.58 -27.77 17.82
N GLY A 232 21.21 -28.82 18.56
CA GLY A 232 21.52 -30.21 18.21
C GLY A 232 21.08 -30.60 16.79
N ALA A 233 19.83 -30.31 16.41
CA ALA A 233 19.34 -30.59 15.06
C ALA A 233 20.03 -29.71 14.01
N ALA A 234 20.25 -28.43 14.31
CA ALA A 234 20.88 -27.49 13.40
C ALA A 234 22.36 -27.82 13.15
N GLU A 235 23.08 -28.25 14.18
CA GLU A 235 24.48 -28.67 14.13
C GLU A 235 24.65 -30.02 13.43
N ALA A 236 23.76 -30.98 13.70
CA ALA A 236 23.72 -32.25 12.97
C ALA A 236 23.58 -31.97 11.46
N LEU A 237 22.58 -31.18 11.07
CA LEU A 237 22.38 -30.79 9.67
C LEU A 237 23.58 -30.00 9.10
N ALA A 238 24.09 -28.99 9.80
CA ALA A 238 25.22 -28.21 9.30
C ALA A 238 26.49 -29.05 9.10
N SER A 239 26.76 -30.00 9.99
CA SER A 239 27.89 -30.94 9.84
C SER A 239 27.74 -31.90 8.65
N HIS A 240 26.52 -32.06 8.11
CA HIS A 240 26.22 -32.81 6.89
C HIS A 240 26.04 -31.92 5.64
N GLY A 241 26.38 -30.63 5.73
CA GLY A 241 26.42 -29.73 4.57
C GLY A 241 25.12 -28.99 4.28
N TYR A 242 24.25 -28.79 5.29
CA TYR A 242 23.02 -28.00 5.18
C TYR A 242 23.19 -26.63 5.84
N ALA A 243 22.70 -25.57 5.21
CA ALA A 243 22.64 -24.27 5.84
C ALA A 243 21.36 -24.18 6.68
N VAL A 244 21.49 -23.91 7.99
CA VAL A 244 20.34 -23.81 8.89
C VAL A 244 20.14 -22.37 9.35
N ILE A 245 18.91 -21.86 9.24
CA ILE A 245 18.52 -20.51 9.68
C ILE A 245 17.43 -20.67 10.74
N SER A 246 17.72 -20.37 12.00
CA SER A 246 16.75 -20.44 13.10
C SER A 246 16.30 -19.03 13.52
N ILE A 247 15.01 -18.74 13.39
CA ILE A 247 14.47 -17.37 13.44
C ILE A 247 13.64 -17.08 14.68
N GLY A 248 13.68 -15.82 15.15
CA GLY A 248 12.86 -15.30 16.26
C GLY A 248 11.45 -14.87 15.82
N ALA A 249 10.47 -15.03 16.71
CA ALA A 249 9.06 -14.65 16.51
C ALA A 249 8.37 -14.16 17.80
N ASN A 250 9.13 -13.54 18.71
CA ASN A 250 8.70 -12.96 19.96
C ASN A 250 7.68 -11.82 19.80
N ALA A 251 7.79 -10.96 18.78
CA ALA A 251 6.76 -9.96 18.50
C ALA A 251 5.40 -10.61 18.20
N ILE A 252 5.39 -11.72 17.47
CA ILE A 252 4.18 -12.48 17.17
C ILE A 252 3.64 -13.13 18.44
N ASN A 253 4.49 -13.84 19.21
CA ASN A 253 4.10 -14.48 20.48
C ASN A 253 3.41 -13.51 21.45
N SER A 254 3.87 -12.25 21.47
CA SER A 254 3.40 -11.22 22.38
C SER A 254 2.02 -10.63 22.00
N ASN A 255 1.56 -10.85 20.78
CA ASN A 255 0.41 -10.13 20.20
C ASN A 255 -0.62 -11.02 19.49
N ASP A 256 -0.29 -12.29 19.26
CA ASP A 256 -1.07 -13.19 18.40
C ASP A 256 -2.50 -13.42 18.89
N ASN A 257 -2.70 -13.72 20.17
CA ASN A 257 -4.02 -13.95 20.76
C ASN A 257 -4.94 -12.71 20.71
N GLN A 258 -4.39 -11.50 20.78
CA GLN A 258 -5.19 -10.27 20.90
C GLN A 258 -5.43 -9.56 19.58
N LEU A 259 -4.47 -9.63 18.64
CA LEU A 259 -4.45 -8.77 17.46
C LEU A 259 -4.57 -9.51 16.12
N ALA A 260 -4.37 -10.82 16.10
CA ALA A 260 -4.46 -11.63 14.88
C ALA A 260 -5.74 -12.47 14.87
N LEU A 261 -6.50 -12.41 13.77
CA LEU A 261 -7.75 -13.19 13.61
C LEU A 261 -7.50 -14.70 13.54
N ASP A 262 -6.31 -15.10 13.10
CA ASP A 262 -5.86 -16.47 12.91
C ASP A 262 -4.86 -16.92 13.99
N TYR A 263 -4.68 -16.13 15.06
CA TYR A 263 -3.70 -16.39 16.11
C TYR A 263 -2.24 -16.45 15.62
N GLY A 264 -1.93 -15.66 14.58
CA GLY A 264 -0.58 -15.34 14.16
C GLY A 264 0.04 -16.33 13.17
N ALA A 265 -0.74 -17.27 12.65
CA ALA A 265 -0.26 -18.25 11.66
C ALA A 265 0.26 -17.55 10.39
N GLN A 266 -0.50 -16.61 9.83
CA GLN A 266 -0.10 -15.81 8.67
C GLN A 266 1.10 -14.90 8.97
N ALA A 267 1.16 -14.31 10.17
CA ALA A 267 2.30 -13.49 10.57
C ALA A 267 3.60 -14.32 10.58
N ARG A 268 3.53 -15.55 11.09
CA ARG A 268 4.66 -16.51 11.10
C ARG A 268 5.02 -16.97 9.69
N GLY A 269 4.01 -17.35 8.90
CA GLY A 269 4.20 -17.79 7.53
C GLY A 269 4.87 -16.72 6.68
N GLN A 270 4.41 -15.47 6.77
CA GLN A 270 5.02 -14.35 6.06
C GLN A 270 6.44 -14.04 6.57
N LEU A 271 6.68 -14.08 7.89
CA LEU A 271 8.02 -13.85 8.45
C LEU A 271 9.05 -14.87 7.93
N ILE A 272 8.65 -16.12 7.72
CA ILE A 272 9.49 -17.14 7.07
C ILE A 272 9.83 -16.71 5.64
N LEU A 273 8.83 -16.37 4.82
CA LEU A 273 9.03 -15.99 3.42
C LEU A 273 9.86 -14.70 3.27
N ASP A 274 9.63 -13.73 4.15
CA ASP A 274 10.41 -12.50 4.20
C ASP A 274 11.86 -12.80 4.58
N THR A 275 12.11 -13.70 5.54
CA THR A 275 13.47 -14.10 5.92
C THR A 275 14.17 -14.86 4.79
N LEU A 276 13.48 -15.78 4.11
CA LEU A 276 14.03 -16.46 2.94
C LEU A 276 14.43 -15.45 1.85
N SER A 277 13.57 -14.46 1.58
CA SER A 277 13.88 -13.38 0.62
C SER A 277 15.14 -12.60 1.01
N ILE A 278 15.31 -12.29 2.30
CA ILE A 278 16.50 -11.57 2.81
C ILE A 278 17.78 -12.37 2.57
N PHE A 279 17.76 -13.68 2.84
CA PHE A 279 18.93 -14.52 2.66
C PHE A 279 19.16 -14.91 1.19
N GLU A 280 18.12 -14.96 0.37
CA GLU A 280 18.23 -15.12 -1.10
C GLU A 280 18.92 -13.90 -1.71
N ASP A 281 18.46 -12.68 -1.38
CA ASP A 281 19.11 -11.43 -1.77
C ASP A 281 20.60 -11.43 -1.34
N ALA A 282 20.88 -11.84 -0.08
CA ALA A 282 22.24 -11.94 0.43
C ALA A 282 23.11 -12.93 -0.37
N ASN A 283 22.54 -14.09 -0.73
CA ASN A 283 23.20 -15.12 -1.53
C ASN A 283 23.54 -14.61 -2.94
N GLU A 284 22.70 -13.73 -3.50
CA GLU A 284 22.93 -13.05 -4.78
C GLU A 284 23.89 -11.84 -4.68
N GLY A 285 24.35 -11.49 -3.48
CA GLY A 285 25.20 -10.32 -3.23
C GLY A 285 24.44 -8.99 -3.19
N VAL A 286 23.12 -9.03 -3.01
CA VAL A 286 22.23 -7.89 -2.79
C VAL A 286 22.10 -7.65 -1.28
N SER A 287 22.37 -6.42 -0.82
CA SER A 287 22.24 -6.09 0.59
C SER A 287 20.84 -5.56 0.91
N THR A 288 20.17 -6.23 1.85
CA THR A 288 18.92 -5.73 2.45
C THR A 288 19.19 -4.61 3.45
N THR A 289 18.28 -3.64 3.54
CA THR A 289 18.21 -2.63 4.60
C THR A 289 16.79 -2.58 5.14
N LEU A 290 16.64 -2.70 6.47
CA LEU A 290 15.35 -2.61 7.16
C LEU A 290 15.35 -1.45 8.14
N TYR A 291 14.19 -0.81 8.29
CA TYR A 291 13.99 0.26 9.26
C TYR A 291 13.52 -0.31 10.61
N ASP A 292 14.34 -0.15 11.64
CA ASP A 292 13.97 -0.47 13.01
C ASP A 292 13.26 0.71 13.67
N ALA A 293 11.94 0.57 13.82
CA ALA A 293 11.10 1.61 14.40
C ALA A 293 11.39 1.86 15.90
N GLN A 294 12.01 0.90 16.60
CA GLN A 294 12.34 1.07 18.01
C GLN A 294 13.49 2.07 18.19
N THR A 295 14.51 1.97 17.34
CA THR A 295 15.71 2.82 17.42
C THR A 295 15.68 4.02 16.48
N ASP A 296 14.70 4.09 15.57
CA ASP A 296 14.59 5.12 14.50
C ASP A 296 15.84 5.11 13.59
N THR A 297 16.26 3.90 13.18
CA THR A 297 17.45 3.70 12.34
C THR A 297 17.21 2.74 11.18
N GLU A 298 17.93 2.97 10.09
CA GLU A 298 18.07 2.02 8.99
C GLU A 298 19.23 1.06 9.31
N VAL A 299 18.97 -0.25 9.29
CA VAL A 299 19.92 -1.31 9.61
C VAL A 299 20.19 -2.12 8.35
N THR A 300 21.43 -2.13 7.87
CA THR A 300 21.83 -2.95 6.72
C THR A 300 22.11 -4.39 7.14
N LEU A 301 22.13 -5.34 6.20
CA LEU A 301 22.55 -6.72 6.49
C LEU A 301 23.95 -6.79 7.11
N ALA A 302 24.88 -5.91 6.69
CA ALA A 302 26.22 -5.86 7.28
C ALA A 302 26.17 -5.42 8.76
N ASP A 303 25.33 -4.44 9.08
CA ASP A 303 25.12 -4.01 10.46
C ASP A 303 24.48 -5.15 11.27
N ALA A 304 23.46 -5.81 10.70
CA ALA A 304 22.71 -6.88 11.34
C ALA A 304 23.57 -8.11 11.68
N LEU A 305 24.61 -8.41 10.89
CA LEU A 305 25.53 -9.54 11.12
C LEU A 305 26.68 -9.22 12.10
N SER A 306 26.80 -7.97 12.55
CA SER A 306 27.93 -7.50 13.37
C SER A 306 27.48 -7.00 14.75
N GLY A 307 28.37 -7.07 15.75
CA GLY A 307 28.10 -6.49 17.07
C GLY A 307 27.11 -7.28 17.94
N ASN A 308 26.82 -8.52 17.58
CA ASN A 308 25.79 -9.35 18.21
C ASN A 308 26.20 -10.01 19.54
N ALA A 309 27.42 -9.75 20.03
CA ALA A 309 27.91 -10.26 21.31
C ALA A 309 27.07 -9.81 22.53
N GLY A 310 26.23 -8.78 22.37
CA GLY A 310 25.30 -8.31 23.39
C GLY A 310 23.95 -9.02 23.42
N LEU A 311 23.63 -9.85 22.42
CA LEU A 311 22.37 -10.60 22.37
C LEU A 311 22.37 -11.73 23.41
N PRO A 312 21.24 -12.03 24.09
CA PRO A 312 21.17 -13.14 25.03
C PRO A 312 21.59 -14.50 24.44
N ALA A 313 21.33 -14.73 23.15
CA ALA A 313 21.74 -15.95 22.45
C ALA A 313 23.27 -16.13 22.43
N ALA A 314 24.05 -15.05 22.36
CA ALA A 314 25.52 -15.14 22.39
C ALA A 314 26.06 -15.62 23.75
N GLY A 315 25.27 -15.49 24.82
CA GLY A 315 25.61 -16.03 26.14
C GLY A 315 25.29 -17.52 26.30
N LEU A 316 24.60 -18.14 25.33
CA LEU A 316 24.22 -19.55 25.34
C LEU A 316 25.21 -20.44 24.59
N ASP A 317 25.92 -19.85 23.62
CA ASP A 317 26.86 -20.55 22.75
C ASP A 317 28.14 -19.72 22.62
N ASP A 318 29.26 -20.23 23.11
CA ASP A 318 30.56 -19.56 23.07
C ASP A 318 31.29 -19.74 21.71
N GLU A 319 30.71 -20.52 20.80
CA GLU A 319 31.21 -20.73 19.43
C GLU A 319 30.61 -19.75 18.42
N ILE A 320 29.77 -18.80 18.85
CA ILE A 320 29.25 -17.74 17.99
C ILE A 320 30.40 -16.89 17.44
N THR A 321 30.40 -16.71 16.12
CA THR A 321 31.34 -15.87 15.39
C THR A 321 30.58 -14.86 14.53
N GLU A 322 31.24 -13.75 14.19
CA GLU A 322 30.69 -12.80 13.23
C GLU A 322 31.01 -13.23 11.81
N ILE A 323 30.01 -13.15 10.93
CA ILE A 323 30.16 -13.32 9.48
C ILE A 323 29.83 -11.99 8.79
N THR A 324 30.19 -11.87 7.52
CA THR A 324 29.89 -10.71 6.69
C THR A 324 28.92 -11.09 5.57
N PRO A 325 28.25 -10.12 4.92
CA PRO A 325 27.43 -10.42 3.75
C PRO A 325 28.19 -11.16 2.63
N ALA A 326 29.51 -10.92 2.50
CA ALA A 326 30.33 -11.61 1.52
C ALA A 326 30.49 -13.11 1.79
N ASP A 327 30.36 -13.53 3.05
CA ASP A 327 30.42 -14.94 3.46
C ASP A 327 29.13 -15.70 3.12
N LEU A 328 28.06 -15.01 2.71
CA LEU A 328 26.79 -15.62 2.30
C LEU A 328 26.66 -15.78 0.78
N VAL A 329 27.46 -15.06 -0.02
CA VAL A 329 27.33 -15.02 -1.48
C VAL A 329 27.64 -16.37 -2.11
N GLY A 330 26.66 -16.96 -2.82
CA GLY A 330 26.77 -18.26 -3.48
C GLY A 330 27.01 -19.43 -2.52
N ARG A 331 26.46 -19.35 -1.30
CA ARG A 331 26.59 -20.37 -0.26
C ARG A 331 25.28 -21.07 0.09
N LEU A 332 24.14 -20.53 -0.33
CA LEU A 332 22.81 -21.03 0.03
C LEU A 332 22.06 -21.52 -1.22
N ASP A 333 21.61 -22.78 -1.22
CA ASP A 333 20.82 -23.39 -2.30
C ASP A 333 19.32 -23.26 -1.96
N PHE A 334 18.66 -22.27 -2.56
CA PHE A 334 17.22 -22.03 -2.42
C PHE A 334 16.34 -22.93 -3.32
N SER A 335 16.94 -23.82 -4.12
CA SER A 335 16.16 -24.79 -4.91
C SER A 335 15.65 -25.98 -4.09
N ARG A 336 16.07 -26.08 -2.82
CA ARG A 336 15.64 -27.13 -1.88
C ARG A 336 15.57 -26.57 -0.48
N ILE A 337 14.37 -26.15 -0.07
CA ILE A 337 14.10 -25.55 1.23
C ILE A 337 13.29 -26.51 2.12
N GLY A 338 13.79 -26.76 3.33
CA GLY A 338 13.06 -27.45 4.39
C GLY A 338 12.61 -26.48 5.49
N LEU A 339 11.40 -26.66 6.03
CA LEU A 339 10.90 -25.83 7.13
C LEU A 339 10.56 -26.68 8.35
N MET A 340 11.07 -26.32 9.52
CA MET A 340 10.64 -26.86 10.81
C MET A 340 9.94 -25.78 11.62
N GLY A 341 8.77 -26.12 12.18
CA GLY A 341 8.03 -25.21 13.03
C GLY A 341 7.56 -25.91 14.29
N HIS A 342 7.85 -25.34 15.46
CA HIS A 342 7.37 -25.89 16.73
C HIS A 342 6.07 -25.23 17.16
N SER A 343 5.03 -25.99 17.48
CA SER A 343 3.79 -25.54 18.09
C SER A 343 2.99 -24.56 17.23
N ARG A 344 2.74 -23.32 17.67
CA ARG A 344 2.25 -22.26 16.75
C ARG A 344 3.20 -21.99 15.59
N GLY A 345 4.49 -22.26 15.75
CA GLY A 345 5.47 -22.28 14.67
C GLY A 345 5.20 -23.42 13.67
N GLY A 346 4.68 -24.57 14.12
CA GLY A 346 4.30 -25.70 13.26
C GLY A 346 3.09 -25.39 12.38
N GLU A 347 2.11 -24.68 12.94
CA GLU A 347 1.06 -24.04 12.14
C GLU A 347 1.64 -22.94 11.22
N GLY A 348 2.63 -22.18 11.71
CA GLY A 348 3.35 -21.16 10.94
C GLY A 348 4.07 -21.69 9.69
N VAL A 349 4.76 -22.83 9.75
CA VAL A 349 5.39 -23.44 8.56
C VAL A 349 4.38 -24.03 7.59
N THR A 350 3.24 -24.52 8.11
CA THR A 350 2.10 -24.92 7.28
C THR A 350 1.50 -23.70 6.57
N SER A 351 1.38 -22.57 7.28
CA SER A 351 0.97 -21.30 6.71
C SER A 351 1.97 -20.80 5.65
N ALA A 352 3.27 -20.85 5.92
CA ALA A 352 4.31 -20.52 4.95
C ALA A 352 4.16 -21.34 3.66
N ALA A 353 3.92 -22.65 3.75
CA ALA A 353 3.67 -23.50 2.58
C ALA A 353 2.45 -23.05 1.77
N THR A 354 1.32 -22.74 2.43
CA THR A 354 0.11 -22.27 1.74
C THR A 354 0.28 -20.88 1.12
N LEU A 355 0.94 -19.95 1.82
CA LEU A 355 1.23 -18.60 1.31
C LEU A 355 2.22 -18.64 0.15
N ASN A 356 3.24 -19.50 0.25
CA ASN A 356 4.22 -19.74 -0.81
C ASN A 356 3.54 -20.26 -2.08
N ALA A 357 2.70 -21.29 -1.96
CA ALA A 357 1.95 -21.82 -3.09
C ALA A 357 0.99 -20.79 -3.72
N ALA A 358 0.61 -19.73 -2.99
CA ALA A 358 -0.21 -18.64 -3.55
C ALA A 358 0.61 -17.55 -4.28
N LEU A 359 1.95 -17.62 -4.26
CA LEU A 359 2.82 -16.68 -4.97
C LEU A 359 2.86 -16.99 -6.47
N ASP A 360 3.04 -15.94 -7.28
CA ASP A 360 3.32 -16.08 -8.73
C ASP A 360 4.63 -16.83 -9.00
N ASP A 361 5.58 -16.74 -8.08
CA ASP A 361 6.91 -17.35 -8.13
C ASP A 361 7.20 -17.91 -6.73
N PRO A 362 6.81 -19.15 -6.45
CA PRO A 362 6.99 -19.77 -5.15
C PRO A 362 8.47 -20.13 -4.92
N PHE A 363 8.93 -20.04 -3.67
CA PHE A 363 10.16 -20.68 -3.23
C PHE A 363 10.06 -22.20 -3.38
N ASP A 364 11.18 -22.87 -3.62
CA ASP A 364 11.25 -24.33 -3.70
C ASP A 364 11.23 -24.99 -2.30
N ILE A 365 10.12 -24.80 -1.58
CA ILE A 365 9.84 -25.48 -0.30
C ILE A 365 9.49 -26.94 -0.61
N VAL A 366 10.44 -27.84 -0.35
CA VAL A 366 10.34 -29.28 -0.67
C VAL A 366 10.10 -30.15 0.57
N SER A 367 10.04 -29.55 1.76
CA SER A 367 9.81 -30.30 3.00
C SER A 367 9.25 -29.42 4.11
N ILE A 368 8.25 -29.93 4.85
CA ILE A 368 7.81 -29.31 6.10
C ILE A 368 7.78 -30.32 7.26
N LEU A 369 8.14 -29.83 8.45
CA LEU A 369 8.11 -30.56 9.71
C LEU A 369 7.41 -29.71 10.79
N PRO A 370 6.08 -29.83 10.92
CA PRO A 370 5.35 -29.33 12.07
C PRO A 370 5.63 -30.19 13.32
N LEU A 371 6.39 -29.65 14.27
CA LEU A 371 6.71 -30.23 15.57
C LEU A 371 5.67 -29.78 16.62
N ALA A 372 5.07 -30.72 17.35
CA ALA A 372 4.02 -30.52 18.35
C ALA A 372 2.97 -29.44 17.96
N PRO A 373 2.46 -29.44 16.70
CA PRO A 373 1.80 -28.26 16.17
C PRO A 373 0.38 -28.08 16.69
N VAL A 374 -0.04 -26.82 16.81
CA VAL A 374 -1.48 -26.47 16.81
C VAL A 374 -2.03 -26.56 15.38
N ASP A 375 -3.36 -26.59 15.23
CA ASP A 375 -4.02 -26.54 13.92
C ASP A 375 -5.34 -25.76 14.01
N PHE A 376 -5.23 -24.48 14.37
CA PHE A 376 -6.40 -23.61 14.51
C PHE A 376 -7.07 -23.32 13.16
N GLY A 377 -6.26 -23.21 12.10
CA GLY A 377 -6.67 -22.87 10.74
C GLY A 377 -7.04 -24.04 9.84
N ARG A 378 -6.83 -25.32 10.22
CA ARG A 378 -7.16 -26.51 9.40
C ARG A 378 -6.62 -26.39 7.97
N MET A 379 -5.36 -25.99 7.85
CA MET A 379 -4.70 -25.76 6.57
C MET A 379 -4.38 -27.08 5.88
N THR A 380 -4.53 -27.13 4.55
CA THR A 380 -4.12 -28.28 3.74
C THR A 380 -2.96 -27.90 2.84
N THR A 381 -1.95 -28.77 2.76
CA THR A 381 -0.70 -28.53 2.01
C THR A 381 -0.61 -29.46 0.78
N PRO A 382 -0.47 -28.90 -0.43
CA PRO A 382 -0.23 -29.68 -1.65
C PRO A 382 1.26 -29.97 -1.84
N ASP A 383 1.58 -31.09 -2.49
CA ASP A 383 2.86 -31.33 -3.19
C ASP A 383 4.15 -31.23 -2.34
N ILE A 384 4.03 -31.27 -1.01
CA ILE A 384 5.16 -31.17 -0.08
C ILE A 384 5.13 -32.37 0.89
N PRO A 385 6.19 -33.20 0.92
CA PRO A 385 6.38 -34.19 1.98
C PRO A 385 6.26 -33.55 3.36
N THR A 386 5.47 -34.18 4.23
CA THR A 386 5.13 -33.61 5.55
C THR A 386 5.31 -34.64 6.66
N MET A 387 6.09 -34.29 7.68
CA MET A 387 6.21 -35.07 8.92
C MET A 387 5.64 -34.31 10.11
N LEU A 388 4.62 -34.88 10.76
CA LEU A 388 4.12 -34.40 12.04
C LEU A 388 4.85 -35.13 13.17
N LEU A 389 5.50 -34.37 14.06
CA LEU A 389 6.16 -34.92 15.24
C LEU A 389 5.33 -34.59 16.49
N LEU A 390 4.71 -35.61 17.09
CA LEU A 390 3.67 -35.48 18.11
C LEU A 390 4.13 -36.05 19.46
N PRO A 391 4.36 -35.21 20.48
CA PRO A 391 4.70 -35.67 21.82
C PRO A 391 3.49 -36.22 22.58
N TYR A 392 3.60 -37.43 23.13
CA TYR A 392 2.45 -38.05 23.81
C TYR A 392 2.06 -37.39 25.13
N CYS A 393 3.05 -36.97 25.92
CA CYS A 393 2.89 -36.28 27.20
C CYS A 393 2.87 -34.75 27.02
N ASP A 394 2.38 -34.27 25.88
CA ASP A 394 2.16 -32.86 25.59
C ASP A 394 1.09 -32.28 26.53
N GLY A 395 1.50 -31.33 27.37
CA GLY A 395 0.64 -30.63 28.31
C GLY A 395 0.10 -29.31 27.78
N ASP A 396 0.67 -28.79 26.69
CA ASP A 396 0.38 -27.49 26.08
C ASP A 396 -0.64 -27.64 24.94
N VAL A 397 -0.39 -28.53 23.98
CA VAL A 397 -1.30 -28.94 22.90
C VAL A 397 -1.79 -30.35 23.19
N SER A 398 -2.42 -30.51 24.35
CA SER A 398 -2.78 -31.82 24.91
C SER A 398 -3.74 -32.64 24.04
N SER A 399 -4.42 -32.04 23.07
CA SER A 399 -5.26 -32.73 22.09
C SER A 399 -4.53 -33.28 20.87
N GLN A 400 -3.29 -32.86 20.63
CA GLN A 400 -2.52 -33.19 19.43
C GLN A 400 -3.31 -32.90 18.14
N GLN A 401 -4.07 -31.80 18.13
CA GLN A 401 -4.89 -31.36 17.00
C GLN A 401 -4.10 -31.20 15.69
N GLY A 402 -2.78 -31.02 15.78
CA GLY A 402 -1.83 -31.10 14.68
C GLY A 402 -2.03 -32.28 13.73
N GLN A 403 -2.48 -33.43 14.24
CA GLN A 403 -2.77 -34.64 13.45
C GLN A 403 -3.70 -34.37 12.25
N HIS A 404 -4.60 -33.39 12.36
CA HIS A 404 -5.48 -32.98 11.28
C HIS A 404 -4.74 -32.54 10.01
N MET A 405 -3.54 -31.96 10.13
CA MET A 405 -2.78 -31.45 8.98
C MET A 405 -2.53 -32.55 7.93
N ASN A 406 -2.13 -33.75 8.36
CA ASN A 406 -1.94 -34.89 7.46
C ASN A 406 -3.27 -35.56 7.08
N ASP A 407 -4.20 -35.69 8.02
CA ASP A 407 -5.52 -36.30 7.78
C ASP A 407 -6.32 -35.55 6.72
N ASP A 408 -6.28 -34.22 6.76
CA ASP A 408 -6.98 -33.34 5.81
C ASP A 408 -6.23 -33.23 4.48
N SER A 409 -4.89 -33.17 4.49
CA SER A 409 -4.09 -32.95 3.27
C SER A 409 -3.99 -34.18 2.37
N ARG A 410 -3.95 -35.40 2.93
CA ARG A 410 -3.69 -36.66 2.19
C ARG A 410 -4.60 -36.96 0.99
N TYR A 411 -5.78 -36.32 0.92
CA TYR A 411 -6.71 -36.41 -0.21
C TYR A 411 -7.27 -35.05 -0.65
N ALA A 412 -6.71 -33.94 -0.16
CA ALA A 412 -7.10 -32.60 -0.57
C ALA A 412 -6.61 -32.24 -1.98
N PHE A 413 -5.53 -32.88 -2.41
CA PHE A 413 -4.85 -32.67 -3.69
C PHE A 413 -4.54 -34.01 -4.37
N ASP A 414 -4.31 -33.97 -5.68
CA ASP A 414 -3.84 -35.13 -6.46
C ASP A 414 -2.31 -35.13 -6.50
N ASP A 415 -1.70 -35.17 -5.32
CA ASP A 415 -0.25 -35.05 -5.15
C ASP A 415 0.45 -36.39 -4.94
N ASP A 416 1.77 -36.36 -5.11
CA ASP A 416 2.63 -37.53 -5.05
C ASP A 416 3.71 -37.42 -3.97
N VAL A 417 3.30 -37.27 -2.71
CA VAL A 417 4.22 -37.07 -1.59
C VAL A 417 3.92 -37.95 -0.38
N LEU A 418 4.97 -38.29 0.37
CA LEU A 418 4.89 -39.00 1.64
C LEU A 418 4.33 -38.08 2.74
N ARG A 419 3.37 -38.61 3.51
CA ARG A 419 2.85 -37.97 4.72
C ARG A 419 3.03 -38.89 5.91
N THR A 420 3.73 -38.40 6.93
CA THR A 420 4.16 -39.21 8.07
C THR A 420 3.70 -38.58 9.38
N ASP A 421 3.11 -39.40 10.25
CA ASP A 421 2.77 -39.06 11.63
C ASP A 421 3.69 -39.83 12.57
N VAL A 422 4.44 -39.14 13.43
CA VAL A 422 5.40 -39.72 14.37
C VAL A 422 5.00 -39.35 15.79
N TRP A 423 4.61 -40.35 16.60
CA TRP A 423 4.42 -40.15 18.03
C TRP A 423 5.68 -40.55 18.80
N VAL A 424 6.18 -39.62 19.62
CA VAL A 424 7.23 -39.91 20.60
C VAL A 424 6.57 -40.13 21.94
N MET A 425 6.47 -41.39 22.35
CA MET A 425 5.86 -41.76 23.61
C MET A 425 6.76 -41.29 24.76
N GLY A 426 6.16 -40.66 25.77
CA GLY A 426 6.91 -40.11 26.90
C GLY A 426 7.53 -38.72 26.67
N ALA A 427 7.48 -38.15 25.46
CA ALA A 427 7.91 -36.77 25.23
C ALA A 427 6.82 -35.76 25.58
N ASN A 428 7.22 -34.57 26.03
CA ASN A 428 6.35 -33.41 26.24
C ASN A 428 6.48 -32.38 25.13
N HIS A 429 5.79 -31.27 25.28
CA HIS A 429 5.84 -30.19 24.29
C HIS A 429 7.22 -29.54 24.23
N ASN A 430 7.78 -29.17 25.38
CA ASN A 430 8.88 -28.20 25.43
C ASN A 430 10.27 -28.79 25.16
N PHE A 431 10.52 -30.06 25.49
CA PHE A 431 11.90 -30.54 25.71
C PHE A 431 12.67 -30.89 24.43
N PHE A 432 12.06 -30.70 23.26
CA PHE A 432 12.78 -30.62 21.99
C PHE A 432 13.58 -29.31 21.83
N ASN A 433 13.46 -28.38 22.77
CA ASN A 433 14.11 -27.08 22.78
C ASN A 433 14.84 -26.81 24.12
N THR A 434 16.13 -26.49 24.08
CA THR A 434 16.92 -26.23 25.30
C THR A 434 16.53 -24.94 26.02
N VAL A 435 16.08 -23.91 25.30
CA VAL A 435 15.68 -22.61 25.86
C VAL A 435 14.35 -22.69 26.60
N TRP A 436 13.51 -23.70 26.34
CA TRP A 436 12.23 -23.91 27.03
C TRP A 436 12.32 -24.93 28.17
N THR A 437 13.46 -25.61 28.28
CA THR A 437 13.67 -26.76 29.17
C THR A 437 14.30 -26.33 30.50
N PRO A 438 13.66 -26.57 31.67
CA PRO A 438 14.14 -26.06 32.97
C PRO A 438 15.54 -26.47 33.40
N SER A 439 15.98 -27.67 33.03
CA SER A 439 17.33 -28.20 33.32
C SER A 439 18.41 -27.63 32.40
N LYS A 440 18.02 -27.03 31.28
CA LYS A 440 18.91 -26.51 30.23
C LYS A 440 18.97 -24.98 30.22
N TYR A 441 17.87 -24.30 30.56
CA TYR A 441 17.78 -22.85 30.59
C TYR A 441 17.01 -22.32 31.81
N ALA A 442 17.49 -21.21 32.36
CA ALA A 442 17.08 -20.73 33.69
C ALA A 442 15.92 -19.72 33.68
N LEU A 443 15.58 -19.14 32.52
CA LEU A 443 14.65 -18.02 32.45
C LEU A 443 13.38 -18.42 31.69
N SER A 444 12.22 -18.21 32.32
CA SER A 444 10.91 -18.47 31.71
C SER A 444 10.85 -19.85 31.04
N THR A 445 11.15 -20.91 31.78
CA THR A 445 11.03 -22.31 31.33
C THR A 445 9.95 -23.05 32.12
N SER A 446 9.41 -24.12 31.55
CA SER A 446 8.40 -24.95 32.22
C SER A 446 8.41 -26.39 31.74
N ASP A 447 8.06 -27.33 32.63
CA ASP A 447 7.50 -28.62 32.24
C ASP A 447 6.01 -28.39 31.99
N ASP A 448 5.60 -28.32 30.74
CA ASP A 448 4.23 -28.06 30.27
C ASP A 448 3.21 -29.10 30.77
N TRP A 449 3.65 -30.32 31.07
CA TRP A 449 2.81 -31.36 31.65
C TRP A 449 2.62 -31.15 33.15
N SER A 450 3.73 -31.10 33.90
CA SER A 450 3.71 -31.01 35.37
C SER A 450 3.39 -29.60 35.88
N GLY A 451 3.52 -28.59 35.02
CA GLY A 451 3.50 -27.17 35.36
C GLY A 451 4.70 -26.75 36.21
N THR A 452 4.65 -25.53 36.75
CA THR A 452 5.70 -25.01 37.66
C THR A 452 5.58 -25.54 39.09
N ASN A 453 4.62 -26.43 39.39
CA ASN A 453 4.37 -26.96 40.73
C ASN A 453 4.61 -28.48 40.76
N ALA A 454 5.68 -28.90 41.44
CA ALA A 454 6.06 -30.30 41.61
C ALA A 454 5.02 -31.17 42.36
N THR A 455 3.98 -30.56 42.94
CA THR A 455 2.85 -31.25 43.60
C THR A 455 1.53 -31.15 42.80
N SER A 456 1.57 -30.81 41.51
CA SER A 456 0.37 -30.79 40.67
C SER A 456 -0.18 -32.21 40.47
N ALA A 457 -1.47 -32.34 40.15
CA ALA A 457 -2.05 -33.65 39.86
C ALA A 457 -1.35 -34.32 38.65
N ARG A 458 -0.91 -33.51 37.67
CA ARG A 458 -0.16 -33.97 36.50
C ARG A 458 1.29 -34.37 36.84
N SER A 459 1.94 -33.77 37.84
CA SER A 459 3.32 -34.13 38.22
C SER A 459 3.42 -35.51 38.87
N THR A 460 2.35 -35.97 39.54
CA THR A 460 2.24 -37.32 40.12
C THR A 460 1.44 -38.29 39.24
N ASP A 461 1.16 -37.91 37.99
CA ASP A 461 0.43 -38.74 37.02
C ASP A 461 1.18 -40.05 36.74
N SER A 462 0.52 -41.19 36.83
CA SER A 462 1.17 -42.50 36.72
C SER A 462 1.82 -42.80 35.36
N VAL A 463 1.49 -42.06 34.29
CA VAL A 463 1.99 -42.30 32.93
C VAL A 463 3.00 -41.25 32.51
N CYS A 464 2.69 -39.97 32.73
CA CYS A 464 3.50 -38.85 32.23
C CYS A 464 4.11 -37.99 33.35
N GLY A 465 3.80 -38.29 34.62
CA GLY A 465 4.32 -37.56 35.76
C GLY A 465 5.79 -37.89 36.04
N THR A 466 6.47 -36.97 36.72
CA THR A 466 7.91 -37.04 37.02
C THR A 466 8.19 -37.07 38.52
N THR A 467 7.16 -37.08 39.39
CA THR A 467 7.33 -37.01 40.84
C THR A 467 6.48 -38.03 41.61
N GLY A 468 6.89 -38.32 42.84
CA GLY A 468 6.13 -39.19 43.74
C GLY A 468 6.05 -40.64 43.24
N ALA A 469 4.87 -41.25 43.32
CA ALA A 469 4.64 -42.63 42.89
C ALA A 469 4.73 -42.82 41.37
N ALA A 470 4.69 -41.75 40.57
CA ALA A 470 4.81 -41.81 39.12
C ALA A 470 6.20 -42.24 38.66
N VAL A 471 7.25 -41.97 39.44
CA VAL A 471 8.66 -42.25 39.06
C VAL A 471 8.88 -43.73 38.74
N ASP A 472 8.12 -44.63 39.37
CA ASP A 472 8.25 -46.07 39.16
C ASP A 472 7.38 -46.62 38.01
N THR A 473 6.46 -45.81 37.46
CA THR A 473 5.46 -46.26 36.46
C THR A 473 5.42 -45.42 35.18
N THR A 474 6.10 -44.28 35.18
CA THR A 474 6.04 -43.30 34.11
C THR A 474 6.76 -43.79 32.85
N ILE A 475 6.19 -43.48 31.69
CA ILE A 475 6.85 -43.66 30.38
C ILE A 475 7.62 -42.39 29.97
N ARG A 476 7.64 -41.37 30.84
CA ARG A 476 8.25 -40.07 30.56
C ARG A 476 9.74 -40.22 30.28
N LEU A 477 10.17 -39.70 29.13
CA LEU A 477 11.57 -39.58 28.76
C LEU A 477 12.22 -38.45 29.58
N THR A 478 13.52 -38.54 29.84
CA THR A 478 14.30 -37.43 30.41
C THR A 478 14.36 -36.25 29.44
N ASP A 479 14.79 -35.09 29.94
CA ASP A 479 15.05 -33.90 29.13
C ASP A 479 16.08 -34.16 28.01
N ASP A 480 17.16 -34.88 28.32
CA ASP A 480 18.20 -35.24 27.35
C ASP A 480 17.65 -36.19 26.27
N GLU A 481 16.96 -37.26 26.68
CA GLU A 481 16.41 -38.25 25.74
C GLU A 481 15.38 -37.64 24.79
N GLN A 482 14.56 -36.70 25.25
CA GLN A 482 13.60 -35.98 24.40
C GLN A 482 14.31 -35.09 23.39
N TYR A 483 15.34 -34.36 23.83
CA TYR A 483 16.13 -33.49 22.97
C TYR A 483 16.89 -34.27 21.89
N ASP A 484 17.50 -35.39 22.27
CA ASP A 484 18.27 -36.26 21.38
C ASP A 484 17.35 -36.99 20.39
N THR A 485 16.18 -37.45 20.84
CA THR A 485 15.14 -38.03 19.96
C THR A 485 14.66 -37.01 18.93
N GLY A 486 14.39 -35.77 19.36
CA GLY A 486 14.03 -34.68 18.46
C GLY A 486 15.11 -34.37 17.44
N THR A 487 16.37 -34.27 17.90
CA THR A 487 17.54 -34.03 17.05
C THR A 487 17.64 -35.09 15.95
N THR A 488 17.51 -36.37 16.33
CA THR A 488 17.57 -37.51 15.41
C THR A 488 16.45 -37.47 14.36
N LEU A 489 15.20 -37.29 14.79
CA LEU A 489 14.04 -37.29 13.89
C LEU A 489 14.03 -36.07 12.97
N MET A 490 14.36 -34.88 13.49
CA MET A 490 14.44 -33.65 12.67
C MET A 490 15.57 -33.73 11.64
N ALA A 491 16.78 -34.16 12.06
CA ALA A 491 17.90 -34.31 11.14
C ALA A 491 17.61 -35.37 10.07
N GLY A 492 17.10 -36.55 10.48
CA GLY A 492 16.76 -37.64 9.56
C GLY A 492 15.73 -37.24 8.52
N TRP A 493 14.70 -36.49 8.93
CA TRP A 493 13.66 -36.02 8.01
C TRP A 493 14.19 -35.06 6.95
N PHE A 494 14.99 -34.06 7.32
CA PHE A 494 15.55 -33.12 6.34
C PHE A 494 16.65 -33.77 5.49
N ARG A 495 17.44 -34.69 6.04
CA ARG A 495 18.39 -35.49 5.25
C ARG A 495 17.68 -36.34 4.19
N LEU A 496 16.56 -36.97 4.53
CA LEU A 496 15.70 -37.66 3.57
C LEU A 496 15.13 -36.70 2.52
N THR A 497 14.45 -35.64 2.94
CA THR A 497 13.56 -34.86 2.08
C THR A 497 14.24 -33.69 1.34
N VAL A 498 15.20 -33.03 1.98
CA VAL A 498 16.00 -31.94 1.40
C VAL A 498 17.29 -32.50 0.80
N GLY A 499 17.91 -33.48 1.46
CA GLY A 499 19.12 -34.15 0.99
C GLY A 499 18.94 -35.16 -0.13
N GLY A 500 17.80 -35.85 -0.15
CA GLY A 500 17.60 -37.04 -0.99
C GLY A 500 18.34 -38.27 -0.46
N GLU A 501 18.60 -38.33 0.85
CA GLU A 501 19.28 -39.46 1.49
C GLU A 501 18.28 -40.59 1.81
N ASP A 502 17.98 -41.43 0.82
CA ASP A 502 16.95 -42.48 0.88
C ASP A 502 17.18 -43.53 1.99
N GLU A 503 18.39 -43.64 2.55
CA GLU A 503 18.70 -44.56 3.65
C GLU A 503 17.91 -44.27 4.94
N PHE A 504 17.39 -43.06 5.09
CA PHE A 504 16.53 -42.66 6.20
C PHE A 504 15.04 -42.91 5.95
N LEU A 505 14.62 -43.28 4.74
CA LEU A 505 13.21 -43.54 4.41
C LEU A 505 12.54 -44.53 5.37
N PRO A 506 13.17 -45.65 5.80
CA PRO A 506 12.56 -46.59 6.74
C PRO A 506 12.11 -45.94 8.06
N MET A 507 12.78 -44.88 8.52
CA MET A 507 12.39 -44.18 9.76
C MET A 507 11.01 -43.51 9.64
N PHE A 508 10.54 -43.24 8.42
CA PHE A 508 9.37 -42.38 8.17
C PHE A 508 8.31 -43.01 7.25
N ASP A 509 8.55 -44.20 6.72
CA ASP A 509 7.67 -44.88 5.76
C ASP A 509 6.56 -45.74 6.43
N GLY A 510 6.42 -45.68 7.75
CA GLY A 510 5.45 -46.46 8.52
C GLY A 510 5.90 -47.88 8.85
N SER A 511 7.13 -48.29 8.50
CA SER A 511 7.73 -49.56 8.98
C SER A 511 8.02 -49.52 10.48
N GLY A 512 8.22 -48.33 11.05
CA GLY A 512 8.58 -48.14 12.45
C GLY A 512 10.07 -48.41 12.72
N ALA A 513 10.91 -48.41 11.68
CA ALA A 513 12.35 -48.58 11.81
C ALA A 513 12.98 -47.49 12.67
N LYS A 514 13.90 -47.91 13.55
CA LYS A 514 14.64 -47.04 14.47
C LYS A 514 16.13 -47.17 14.26
N VAL A 515 16.84 -46.07 14.44
CA VAL A 515 18.32 -45.99 14.44
C VAL A 515 18.84 -46.04 15.87
N ASP A 516 20.15 -46.27 16.02
CA ASP A 516 20.81 -46.52 17.31
C ASP A 516 20.43 -45.51 18.42
N SER A 517 20.43 -44.20 18.17
CA SER A 517 20.10 -43.17 19.17
C SER A 517 18.68 -43.24 19.73
N ILE A 518 17.74 -43.83 18.98
CA ILE A 518 16.32 -43.91 19.37
C ILE A 518 15.84 -45.35 19.50
N ALA A 519 16.72 -46.35 19.37
CA ALA A 519 16.39 -47.77 19.37
C ALA A 519 15.66 -48.20 20.66
N ASP A 520 16.00 -47.59 21.80
CA ASP A 520 15.41 -47.90 23.11
C ASP A 520 14.11 -47.14 23.41
N PHE A 521 13.68 -46.22 22.54
CA PHE A 521 12.48 -45.39 22.76
C PHE A 521 11.26 -45.92 21.99
N ASP A 522 10.07 -45.73 22.57
CA ASP A 522 8.78 -46.04 21.92
C ASP A 522 8.41 -44.87 20.98
N VAL A 523 8.82 -45.02 19.72
CA VAL A 523 8.49 -44.12 18.62
C VAL A 523 7.54 -44.85 17.68
N ARG A 524 6.37 -44.27 17.41
CA ARG A 524 5.32 -44.89 16.60
C ARG A 524 5.09 -44.09 15.33
N VAL A 525 5.25 -44.75 14.19
CA VAL A 525 5.16 -44.12 12.87
C VAL A 525 3.95 -44.66 12.11
N SER A 526 3.17 -43.75 11.54
CA SER A 526 2.11 -44.06 10.58
C SER A 526 2.36 -43.25 9.32
N ALA A 527 2.31 -43.86 8.14
CA ALA A 527 2.54 -43.18 6.88
C ALA A 527 1.34 -43.28 5.94
N THR A 528 1.25 -42.31 5.02
CA THR A 528 0.48 -42.42 3.79
C THR A 528 1.47 -42.32 2.64
N GLN A 529 1.70 -43.44 1.97
CA GLN A 529 2.64 -43.50 0.85
C GLN A 529 2.19 -42.58 -0.30
N PRO A 530 3.10 -42.06 -1.14
CA PRO A 530 2.79 -41.24 -2.33
C PRO A 530 1.81 -41.92 -3.30
N ALA A 531 1.10 -41.12 -4.11
CA ALA A 531 0.08 -41.63 -5.05
C ALA A 531 0.66 -42.57 -6.11
N SER A 532 1.90 -42.35 -6.54
CA SER A 532 2.64 -43.18 -7.49
C SER A 532 3.05 -44.54 -6.92
N ALA A 533 3.17 -44.65 -5.60
CA ALA A 533 3.59 -45.85 -4.89
C ALA A 533 2.44 -46.58 -4.19
N ARG A 534 1.18 -46.13 -4.34
CA ARG A 534 0.00 -46.74 -3.72
C ARG A 534 -1.13 -47.01 -4.71
N ALA A 535 -1.93 -48.04 -4.43
CA ALA A 535 -3.22 -48.27 -5.05
C ALA A 535 -4.31 -48.35 -3.97
N ASP A 536 -5.16 -47.32 -3.91
CA ASP A 536 -6.29 -47.26 -2.98
C ASP A 536 -7.31 -48.38 -3.29
N ILE A 537 -7.54 -49.25 -2.31
CA ILE A 537 -8.59 -50.28 -2.36
C ILE A 537 -9.89 -49.68 -1.78
N ALA A 538 -9.79 -49.11 -0.58
CA ALA A 538 -10.88 -48.41 0.08
C ALA A 538 -10.35 -47.36 1.06
N ARG A 539 -10.66 -46.09 0.81
CA ARG A 539 -10.34 -44.97 1.71
C ARG A 539 -11.22 -44.93 2.96
N PHE A 540 -12.35 -45.63 2.95
CA PHE A 540 -13.37 -45.60 4.02
C PHE A 540 -14.00 -44.23 4.33
N THR A 541 -13.88 -43.28 3.41
CA THR A 541 -14.45 -41.92 3.49
C THR A 541 -15.84 -41.81 2.87
N THR A 542 -16.37 -42.89 2.29
CA THR A 542 -17.68 -42.94 1.61
C THR A 542 -18.48 -44.18 1.99
N THR A 543 -19.80 -44.13 1.86
CA THR A 543 -20.68 -45.27 2.16
C THR A 543 -20.55 -46.37 1.11
N GLY A 544 -20.70 -47.63 1.53
CA GLY A 544 -20.65 -48.78 0.62
C GLY A 544 -19.25 -49.27 0.25
N ALA A 545 -18.19 -48.67 0.82
CA ALA A 545 -16.82 -49.14 0.66
C ALA A 545 -16.60 -50.58 1.16
N ALA A 546 -17.44 -51.05 2.08
CA ALA A 546 -17.36 -52.40 2.63
C ALA A 546 -18.74 -53.04 2.86
N ARG A 547 -18.77 -54.38 2.88
CA ARG A 547 -19.95 -55.20 3.14
C ARG A 547 -19.81 -55.92 4.48
N THR A 548 -20.86 -55.90 5.29
CA THR A 548 -20.85 -56.58 6.59
C THR A 548 -21.50 -57.96 6.54
N TYR A 549 -21.01 -58.86 7.38
CA TYR A 549 -21.51 -60.23 7.54
C TYR A 549 -21.54 -60.61 9.02
N GLY A 550 -22.37 -61.60 9.36
CA GLY A 550 -22.53 -62.09 10.73
C GLY A 550 -23.04 -61.00 11.66
N THR A 551 -22.34 -60.76 12.76
CA THR A 551 -22.69 -59.74 13.76
C THR A 551 -22.02 -58.38 13.55
N ALA A 552 -21.31 -58.17 12.43
CA ALA A 552 -20.62 -56.90 12.19
C ALA A 552 -21.57 -55.81 11.70
N THR A 553 -21.36 -54.59 12.18
CA THR A 553 -21.89 -53.33 11.64
C THR A 553 -20.74 -52.49 11.11
N ALA A 554 -21.02 -51.63 10.13
CA ALA A 554 -20.06 -50.68 9.58
C ALA A 554 -20.80 -49.37 9.32
N THR A 555 -20.35 -48.30 9.97
CA THR A 555 -20.97 -46.98 9.94
C THR A 555 -19.93 -45.95 9.55
N LEU A 556 -20.18 -45.19 8.49
CA LEU A 556 -19.39 -44.01 8.18
C LEU A 556 -19.63 -42.95 9.24
N CYS A 557 -18.58 -42.42 9.84
CA CYS A 557 -18.64 -41.39 10.86
C CYS A 557 -17.56 -40.32 10.60
N ALA A 558 -17.72 -39.15 11.22
CA ALA A 558 -16.72 -38.09 11.25
C ALA A 558 -16.87 -37.30 12.54
N SER A 559 -15.81 -36.61 12.97
CA SER A 559 -15.81 -35.73 14.16
C SER A 559 -16.16 -36.43 15.49
N MET A 560 -15.91 -35.72 16.59
CA MET A 560 -16.46 -36.03 17.91
C MET A 560 -17.80 -35.31 18.16
N SER A 561 -18.58 -35.79 19.13
CA SER A 561 -19.80 -35.14 19.61
C SER A 561 -19.53 -33.75 20.22
N GLY A 562 -20.60 -32.98 20.47
CA GLY A 562 -20.48 -31.63 21.05
C GLY A 562 -20.19 -30.53 20.04
N ARG A 563 -20.42 -30.78 18.74
CA ARG A 563 -20.39 -29.74 17.69
C ARG A 563 -21.62 -28.84 17.80
N THR A 564 -21.44 -27.55 17.57
CA THR A 564 -22.48 -26.52 17.72
C THR A 564 -23.37 -26.47 16.48
N VAL A 565 -22.79 -26.67 15.30
CA VAL A 565 -23.52 -26.74 14.03
C VAL A 565 -23.84 -28.21 13.70
N PRO A 566 -25.09 -28.52 13.27
CA PRO A 566 -25.47 -29.88 12.90
C PRO A 566 -24.55 -30.51 11.85
N GLN A 567 -24.01 -31.68 12.19
CA GLN A 567 -23.10 -32.43 11.32
C GLN A 567 -23.86 -33.35 10.35
N VAL A 568 -23.28 -33.56 9.15
CA VAL A 568 -23.88 -34.41 8.10
C VAL A 568 -23.69 -35.89 8.39
N LEU A 569 -22.56 -36.27 9.01
CA LEU A 569 -22.23 -37.65 9.37
C LEU A 569 -22.44 -37.87 10.88
N PRO A 570 -22.75 -39.10 11.31
CA PRO A 570 -22.70 -39.48 12.71
C PRO A 570 -21.31 -39.23 13.31
N TYR A 571 -21.26 -38.92 14.61
CA TYR A 571 -20.01 -38.76 15.34
C TYR A 571 -19.24 -40.08 15.46
N CYS A 572 -17.93 -40.03 15.23
CA CYS A 572 -17.06 -41.20 15.46
C CYS A 572 -16.91 -41.49 16.95
N SER A 573 -16.81 -40.46 17.77
CA SER A 573 -16.77 -40.56 19.24
C SER A 573 -17.87 -39.72 19.86
N THR A 574 -18.54 -40.28 20.87
CA THR A 574 -19.62 -39.61 21.59
C THR A 574 -19.35 -39.48 23.09
N THR A 575 -18.35 -40.19 23.60
CA THR A 575 -18.10 -40.34 25.04
C THR A 575 -16.73 -39.86 25.51
N LEU A 576 -15.74 -39.78 24.61
CA LEU A 576 -14.37 -39.40 24.98
C LEU A 576 -14.14 -37.90 24.85
N ALA A 577 -13.20 -37.39 25.65
CA ALA A 577 -12.83 -35.98 25.65
C ALA A 577 -12.01 -35.60 24.41
N SER A 578 -11.99 -34.31 24.10
CA SER A 578 -11.27 -33.74 22.95
C SER A 578 -9.81 -34.18 22.90
N ALA A 579 -9.13 -34.17 24.06
CA ALA A 579 -7.74 -34.52 24.16
C ALA A 579 -7.42 -36.00 23.85
N GLN A 580 -8.42 -36.88 23.87
CA GLN A 580 -8.27 -38.32 23.60
C GLN A 580 -8.47 -38.66 22.12
N LEU A 581 -8.78 -37.68 21.27
CA LEU A 581 -9.24 -37.89 19.90
C LEU A 581 -8.46 -37.02 18.90
N PRO A 582 -7.13 -37.19 18.73
CA PRO A 582 -6.33 -36.33 17.84
C PRO A 582 -6.86 -36.19 16.41
N HIS A 583 -7.48 -37.24 15.85
CA HIS A 583 -8.06 -37.25 14.49
C HIS A 583 -9.43 -36.54 14.38
N TRP A 584 -10.10 -36.27 15.51
CA TRP A 584 -11.48 -35.80 15.53
C TRP A 584 -11.74 -34.70 16.55
N THR A 585 -10.69 -34.11 17.09
CA THR A 585 -10.78 -33.04 18.08
C THR A 585 -11.45 -31.81 17.46
N SER A 586 -11.98 -30.94 18.29
CA SER A 586 -12.41 -29.62 17.83
C SER A 586 -11.19 -28.72 17.67
N VAL A 587 -11.26 -27.76 16.76
CA VAL A 587 -10.21 -26.75 16.54
C VAL A 587 -10.82 -25.35 16.67
N ARG A 588 -9.97 -24.33 16.84
CA ARG A 588 -10.42 -22.98 17.15
C ARG A 588 -11.28 -22.32 16.06
N PHE A 589 -10.80 -22.25 14.81
CA PHE A 589 -11.48 -21.53 13.73
C PHE A 589 -12.18 -22.44 12.71
N GLY A 590 -12.17 -23.74 12.97
CA GLY A 590 -12.88 -24.77 12.21
C GLY A 590 -13.61 -25.76 13.12
N GLY A 591 -14.05 -25.31 14.29
CA GLY A 591 -14.61 -26.17 15.35
C GLY A 591 -15.86 -26.95 14.94
N ASP A 592 -16.54 -26.55 13.88
CA ASP A 592 -17.67 -27.28 13.29
C ASP A 592 -17.35 -27.88 11.91
N VAL A 593 -16.16 -27.62 11.37
CA VAL A 593 -15.69 -28.24 10.13
C VAL A 593 -15.56 -29.74 10.37
N PRO A 594 -16.23 -30.59 9.58
CA PRO A 594 -16.12 -32.03 9.73
C PRO A 594 -14.66 -32.47 9.74
N ALA A 595 -14.24 -33.18 10.79
CA ALA A 595 -12.94 -33.84 10.82
C ALA A 595 -12.95 -35.07 9.89
N SER A 596 -11.79 -35.69 9.69
CA SER A 596 -11.63 -36.74 8.68
C SER A 596 -12.63 -37.90 8.84
N PRO A 597 -13.41 -38.22 7.79
CA PRO A 597 -14.39 -39.30 7.83
C PRO A 597 -13.71 -40.66 7.78
N MET A 598 -14.24 -41.63 8.53
CA MET A 598 -13.78 -43.01 8.49
C MET A 598 -14.89 -44.01 8.83
N THR A 599 -14.59 -45.30 8.69
CA THR A 599 -15.59 -46.35 8.96
C THR A 599 -15.41 -46.95 10.34
N ARG A 600 -16.41 -46.75 11.19
CA ARG A 600 -16.56 -47.40 12.51
C ARG A 600 -17.18 -48.78 12.32
N VAL A 601 -16.45 -49.83 12.71
CA VAL A 601 -16.88 -51.22 12.63
C VAL A 601 -17.08 -51.77 14.04
N GLN A 602 -18.21 -52.41 14.31
CA GLN A 602 -18.48 -53.04 15.61
C GLN A 602 -19.03 -54.45 15.43
N TRP A 603 -18.81 -55.32 16.41
CA TRP A 603 -19.32 -56.69 16.39
C TRP A 603 -19.58 -57.24 17.79
N THR A 604 -20.51 -58.20 17.87
CA THR A 604 -20.90 -58.83 19.15
C THR A 604 -20.46 -60.29 19.28
N SER A 605 -19.87 -60.87 18.23
CA SER A 605 -19.36 -62.25 18.21
C SER A 605 -18.23 -62.44 17.20
N GLY A 606 -17.49 -63.54 17.30
CA GLY A 606 -16.42 -63.92 16.35
C GLY A 606 -16.89 -64.25 14.93
N THR A 607 -18.20 -64.16 14.64
CA THR A 607 -18.74 -64.28 13.28
C THR A 607 -18.83 -62.94 12.55
N GLY A 608 -18.62 -61.83 13.26
CA GLY A 608 -18.61 -60.48 12.67
C GLY A 608 -17.50 -60.34 11.64
N GLN A 609 -17.85 -59.88 10.45
CA GLN A 609 -16.87 -59.70 9.38
C GLN A 609 -17.22 -58.51 8.48
N VAL A 610 -16.20 -57.77 8.06
CA VAL A 610 -16.26 -56.73 7.04
C VAL A 610 -15.47 -57.20 5.83
N ARG A 611 -16.02 -57.04 4.61
CA ARG A 611 -15.37 -57.42 3.36
C ARG A 611 -15.32 -56.26 2.39
N VAL A 612 -14.12 -56.01 1.86
CA VAL A 612 -13.85 -54.97 0.87
C VAL A 612 -13.48 -55.63 -0.45
N SER A 613 -14.16 -55.25 -1.53
CA SER A 613 -13.82 -55.76 -2.86
C SER A 613 -12.65 -54.98 -3.43
N VAL A 614 -11.66 -55.67 -3.98
CA VAL A 614 -10.51 -55.02 -4.63
C VAL A 614 -10.94 -54.51 -6.03
N PRO A 615 -10.82 -53.19 -6.29
CA PRO A 615 -11.12 -52.59 -7.59
C PRO A 615 -10.32 -53.27 -8.69
N ARG A 616 -10.88 -53.38 -9.90
CA ARG A 616 -10.20 -54.05 -11.03
C ARG A 616 -8.81 -53.48 -11.33
N SER A 617 -8.63 -52.18 -11.16
CA SER A 617 -7.36 -51.47 -11.36
C SER A 617 -6.29 -51.82 -10.32
N ALA A 618 -6.66 -52.37 -9.17
CA ALA A 618 -5.76 -52.63 -8.04
C ALA A 618 -5.63 -54.12 -7.71
N ARG A 619 -6.08 -55.03 -8.59
CA ARG A 619 -6.06 -56.48 -8.32
C ARG A 619 -4.68 -57.11 -8.44
N ASP A 620 -3.86 -56.54 -9.29
CA ASP A 620 -2.47 -56.93 -9.39
C ASP A 620 -1.71 -56.24 -8.26
N ALA A 621 -1.47 -57.00 -7.19
CA ALA A 621 -0.73 -56.56 -6.02
C ALA A 621 0.76 -56.90 -6.13
N SER A 622 1.20 -57.59 -7.20
CA SER A 622 2.54 -58.19 -7.29
C SER A 622 3.68 -57.18 -7.41
N SER A 623 3.37 -55.92 -7.76
CA SER A 623 4.32 -54.82 -7.83
C SER A 623 4.46 -54.03 -6.53
N TYR A 624 3.66 -54.34 -5.51
CA TYR A 624 3.65 -53.63 -4.24
C TYR A 624 4.39 -54.43 -3.16
N GLU A 625 4.92 -53.73 -2.16
CA GLU A 625 5.65 -54.35 -1.05
C GLU A 625 4.70 -54.84 0.05
N PHE A 626 3.59 -54.14 0.29
CA PHE A 626 2.70 -54.44 1.40
C PHE A 626 1.23 -54.08 1.11
N LEU A 627 0.32 -54.74 1.84
CA LEU A 627 -1.04 -54.25 2.07
C LEU A 627 -1.02 -53.41 3.35
N THR A 628 -1.51 -52.18 3.31
CA THR A 628 -1.63 -51.29 4.47
C THR A 628 -3.08 -50.95 4.76
N VAL A 629 -3.38 -50.76 6.05
CA VAL A 629 -4.63 -50.16 6.56
C VAL A 629 -4.34 -49.43 7.86
N LYS A 630 -4.92 -48.25 8.06
CA LYS A 630 -4.86 -47.56 9.34
C LYS A 630 -6.02 -48.00 10.22
N ALA A 631 -5.71 -48.44 11.44
CA ALA A 631 -6.69 -48.98 12.38
C ALA A 631 -6.49 -48.46 13.81
N SER A 632 -7.59 -48.39 14.55
CA SER A 632 -7.59 -48.07 15.99
C SER A 632 -8.75 -48.79 16.69
N PRO A 633 -8.69 -49.04 18.01
CA PRO A 633 -9.82 -49.59 18.74
C PRO A 633 -10.98 -48.58 18.82
N ASP A 634 -12.21 -49.09 18.78
CA ASP A 634 -13.42 -48.27 18.95
C ASP A 634 -13.52 -47.66 20.36
N GLU A 635 -14.19 -46.51 20.50
CA GLU A 635 -14.43 -45.89 21.82
C GLU A 635 -15.21 -46.80 22.80
N SER A 636 -15.88 -47.87 22.32
CA SER A 636 -16.52 -48.86 23.19
C SER A 636 -15.57 -49.92 23.75
N VAL A 637 -14.36 -50.06 23.19
CA VAL A 637 -13.35 -51.00 23.67
C VAL A 637 -12.73 -50.44 24.94
N ALA A 638 -12.92 -51.12 26.07
CA ALA A 638 -12.36 -50.68 27.36
C ALA A 638 -10.83 -50.62 27.31
N TYR A 639 -10.25 -49.60 27.97
CA TYR A 639 -8.80 -49.52 28.17
C TYR A 639 -8.26 -50.80 28.83
N GLY A 640 -7.09 -51.28 28.39
CA GLY A 640 -6.48 -52.53 28.83
C GLY A 640 -7.11 -53.83 28.29
N ALA A 641 -8.33 -53.78 27.75
CA ALA A 641 -8.98 -54.97 27.15
C ALA A 641 -8.59 -55.19 25.68
N GLY A 642 -8.36 -54.11 24.93
CA GLY A 642 -8.04 -54.17 23.50
C GLY A 642 -9.11 -54.84 22.64
N THR A 643 -8.85 -54.94 21.34
CA THR A 643 -9.66 -55.72 20.39
C THR A 643 -8.75 -56.38 19.37
N ASP A 644 -9.27 -57.26 18.50
CA ASP A 644 -8.46 -57.84 17.44
C ASP A 644 -9.29 -58.19 16.19
N LEU A 645 -8.61 -58.24 15.05
CA LEU A 645 -9.13 -58.64 13.75
C LEU A 645 -8.18 -59.63 13.07
N THR A 646 -8.73 -60.55 12.28
CA THR A 646 -7.96 -61.29 11.28
C THR A 646 -8.15 -60.64 9.92
N VAL A 647 -7.06 -60.16 9.32
CA VAL A 647 -7.04 -59.72 7.92
C VAL A 647 -6.87 -60.93 7.02
N THR A 648 -7.66 -61.02 5.96
CA THR A 648 -7.62 -62.13 5.00
C THR A 648 -7.63 -61.59 3.57
N LEU A 649 -6.62 -61.95 2.79
CA LEU A 649 -6.59 -61.75 1.34
C LEU A 649 -7.23 -62.92 0.62
N VAL A 650 -7.97 -62.64 -0.46
CA VAL A 650 -8.65 -63.65 -1.28
C VAL A 650 -8.36 -63.38 -2.75
N ASP A 651 -7.86 -64.37 -3.49
CA ASP A 651 -7.54 -64.25 -4.91
C ASP A 651 -8.72 -64.59 -5.86
N GLY A 652 -8.47 -64.50 -7.17
CA GLY A 652 -9.40 -64.84 -8.24
C GLY A 652 -9.86 -66.30 -8.27
N HIS A 653 -9.08 -67.20 -7.69
CA HIS A 653 -9.37 -68.62 -7.57
C HIS A 653 -10.07 -68.98 -6.26
N GLY A 654 -10.20 -68.01 -5.34
CA GLY A 654 -10.78 -68.19 -4.01
C GLY A 654 -9.80 -68.74 -2.97
N ALA A 655 -8.50 -68.82 -3.28
CA ALA A 655 -7.48 -69.14 -2.29
C ALA A 655 -7.32 -67.97 -1.31
N THR A 656 -6.89 -68.26 -0.08
CA THR A 656 -6.83 -67.26 0.99
C THR A 656 -5.54 -67.33 1.80
N PHE A 657 -5.05 -66.15 2.20
CA PHE A 657 -4.02 -65.97 3.22
C PHE A 657 -4.60 -65.14 4.35
N ALA A 658 -4.33 -65.49 5.60
CA ALA A 658 -4.88 -64.79 6.77
C ALA A 658 -3.84 -64.64 7.88
N THR A 659 -3.85 -63.48 8.53
CA THR A 659 -3.05 -63.19 9.73
C THR A 659 -3.83 -62.28 10.67
N LYS A 660 -3.48 -62.24 11.96
CA LYS A 660 -4.09 -61.27 12.89
C LYS A 660 -3.46 -59.90 12.70
N VAL A 661 -4.25 -58.86 12.98
CA VAL A 661 -3.76 -57.49 13.01
C VAL A 661 -2.76 -57.31 14.15
N SER A 662 -3.03 -57.90 15.32
CA SER A 662 -2.10 -57.87 16.46
C SER A 662 -0.74 -58.56 16.20
N ASP A 663 -0.68 -59.51 15.26
CA ASP A 663 0.57 -60.15 14.84
C ASP A 663 1.39 -59.26 13.88
N LEU A 664 0.75 -58.27 13.24
CA LEU A 664 1.38 -57.31 12.32
C LEU A 664 1.77 -56.01 13.02
N ASN A 665 0.87 -55.50 13.87
CA ASN A 665 1.14 -54.34 14.72
C ASN A 665 0.38 -54.52 16.06
N PRO A 666 1.09 -54.84 17.16
CA PRO A 666 0.46 -55.09 18.45
C PRO A 666 -0.19 -53.83 19.06
N ASN A 667 0.23 -52.63 18.63
CA ASN A 667 -0.29 -51.36 19.13
C ASN A 667 -1.57 -50.91 18.41
N ALA A 668 -1.85 -51.43 17.22
CA ALA A 668 -2.90 -50.87 16.38
C ALA A 668 -4.33 -51.02 16.93
N LEU A 669 -4.57 -52.04 17.75
CA LEU A 669 -5.90 -52.33 18.28
C LEU A 669 -5.98 -52.20 19.81
N VAL A 670 -5.08 -51.40 20.38
CA VAL A 670 -5.00 -51.05 21.80
C VAL A 670 -5.00 -49.54 21.95
N ARG A 671 -5.63 -49.03 23.01
CA ARG A 671 -5.59 -47.58 23.30
C ARG A 671 -4.22 -47.18 23.83
N LEU A 672 -3.81 -45.94 23.58
CA LEU A 672 -2.56 -45.41 24.16
C LEU A 672 -2.62 -45.40 25.70
N PRO A 673 -1.48 -45.36 26.41
CA PRO A 673 -1.42 -45.48 27.87
C PRO A 673 -2.30 -44.45 28.60
N GLN A 674 -3.19 -44.90 29.47
CA GLN A 674 -4.11 -44.03 30.23
C GLN A 674 -3.72 -43.99 31.70
N SER A 675 -3.77 -42.80 32.30
CA SER A 675 -3.61 -42.63 33.74
C SER A 675 -4.95 -42.63 34.46
N THR A 676 -4.98 -43.19 35.68
CA THR A 676 -6.15 -43.09 36.55
C THR A 676 -6.31 -41.68 37.14
N GLN A 677 -5.24 -40.90 37.24
CA GLN A 677 -5.28 -39.52 37.75
C GLN A 677 -5.70 -38.51 36.67
N ASN A 678 -5.47 -38.82 35.39
CA ASN A 678 -5.79 -37.95 34.25
C ASN A 678 -6.47 -38.72 33.11
N SER A 679 -7.71 -39.14 33.35
CA SER A 679 -8.46 -40.03 32.46
C SER A 679 -9.02 -39.37 31.20
N THR A 680 -8.95 -38.04 31.08
CA THR A 680 -9.51 -37.25 29.97
C THR A 680 -8.46 -36.64 29.03
N THR A 681 -7.19 -36.57 29.42
CA THR A 681 -6.10 -36.08 28.56
C THR A 681 -5.30 -37.22 27.92
N LEU A 682 -5.14 -38.33 28.65
CA LEU A 682 -4.44 -39.53 28.20
C LEU A 682 -5.42 -40.63 27.75
N GLY A 683 -4.92 -41.79 27.30
CA GLY A 683 -5.78 -42.86 26.80
C GLY A 683 -6.29 -42.60 25.39
N LYS A 684 -5.48 -41.93 24.57
CA LYS A 684 -5.88 -41.44 23.25
C LYS A 684 -6.17 -42.61 22.29
N ILE A 685 -7.12 -42.39 21.37
CA ILE A 685 -7.39 -43.27 20.23
C ILE A 685 -6.66 -42.68 19.03
N VAL A 686 -5.63 -43.39 18.58
CA VAL A 686 -4.80 -43.02 17.44
C VAL A 686 -4.85 -44.13 16.40
N LEU A 687 -4.95 -43.75 15.13
CA LEU A 687 -4.89 -44.65 13.99
C LEU A 687 -3.42 -45.05 13.73
N HIS A 688 -3.12 -46.30 14.02
CA HIS A 688 -1.82 -46.89 13.70
C HIS A 688 -1.88 -47.62 12.37
N GLU A 689 -0.78 -47.55 11.62
CA GLU A 689 -0.62 -48.30 10.40
C GLU A 689 -0.44 -49.81 10.68
N VAL A 690 -1.20 -50.63 9.96
CA VAL A 690 -1.09 -52.09 9.96
C VAL A 690 -0.57 -52.51 8.59
N ARG A 691 0.69 -52.97 8.56
CA ARG A 691 1.40 -53.35 7.35
C ARG A 691 1.50 -54.86 7.24
N LEU A 692 0.95 -55.45 6.19
CA LEU A 692 1.12 -56.86 5.82
C LEU A 692 2.13 -56.95 4.67
N PRO A 693 3.39 -57.38 4.91
CA PRO A 693 4.37 -57.58 3.85
C PRO A 693 3.87 -58.62 2.84
N LEU A 694 3.76 -58.26 1.56
CA LEU A 694 3.24 -59.14 0.52
C LEU A 694 4.20 -60.30 0.21
N GLU A 695 5.49 -60.15 0.49
CA GLU A 695 6.45 -61.26 0.42
C GLU A 695 6.16 -62.40 1.41
N SER A 696 5.53 -62.08 2.55
CA SER A 696 5.11 -63.08 3.55
C SER A 696 3.85 -63.84 3.14
N VAL A 697 3.12 -63.33 2.13
CA VAL A 697 1.84 -63.86 1.68
C VAL A 697 2.06 -65.06 0.75
N THR A 698 1.65 -66.24 1.22
CA THR A 698 1.85 -67.49 0.49
C THR A 698 0.53 -68.17 0.13
N GLY A 699 0.54 -68.99 -0.92
CA GLY A 699 -0.61 -69.83 -1.29
C GLY A 699 -1.78 -69.11 -1.96
N ILE A 700 -1.60 -67.84 -2.36
CA ILE A 700 -2.56 -67.06 -3.15
C ILE A 700 -1.89 -66.45 -4.39
N ASP A 701 -2.67 -66.16 -5.43
CA ASP A 701 -2.22 -65.43 -6.62
C ASP A 701 -2.29 -63.91 -6.40
N LEU A 702 -1.13 -63.30 -6.12
CA LEU A 702 -1.02 -61.85 -5.92
C LEU A 702 -1.27 -61.02 -7.18
N THR A 703 -1.25 -61.63 -8.37
CA THR A 703 -1.59 -60.91 -9.62
C THR A 703 -3.10 -60.71 -9.80
N ASP A 704 -3.91 -61.35 -8.95
CA ASP A 704 -5.37 -61.28 -9.03
C ASP A 704 -6.07 -61.32 -7.66
N VAL A 705 -5.72 -60.41 -6.76
CA VAL A 705 -6.39 -60.25 -5.46
C VAL A 705 -7.78 -59.63 -5.66
N ARG A 706 -8.83 -60.24 -5.09
CA ARG A 706 -10.24 -59.87 -5.31
C ARG A 706 -10.94 -59.30 -4.10
N GLU A 707 -10.55 -59.70 -2.91
CA GLU A 707 -11.25 -59.30 -1.69
C GLU A 707 -10.28 -59.25 -0.50
N VAL A 708 -10.42 -58.23 0.33
CA VAL A 708 -9.82 -58.14 1.66
C VAL A 708 -10.93 -58.32 2.69
N ARG A 709 -10.75 -59.20 3.67
CA ARG A 709 -11.71 -59.45 4.76
C ARG A 709 -11.09 -59.11 6.10
N PHE A 710 -11.85 -58.43 6.94
CA PHE A 710 -11.56 -58.21 8.36
C PHE A 710 -12.56 -59.03 9.17
N THR A 711 -12.09 -60.04 9.88
CA THR A 711 -12.93 -60.95 10.68
C THR A 711 -12.66 -60.74 12.16
N ALA A 712 -13.71 -60.63 12.97
CA ALA A 712 -13.62 -60.49 14.42
C ALA A 712 -12.71 -61.56 15.04
N ALA A 713 -11.71 -61.14 15.80
CA ALA A 713 -10.83 -62.01 16.58
C ALA A 713 -10.95 -61.69 18.08
N VAL A 714 -10.33 -62.54 18.90
CA VAL A 714 -10.32 -62.37 20.36
C VAL A 714 -9.22 -61.37 20.73
N GLY A 715 -9.60 -60.26 21.38
CA GLY A 715 -8.66 -59.26 21.89
C GLY A 715 -7.94 -59.69 23.17
N LEU A 716 -7.04 -58.83 23.67
CA LEU A 716 -6.19 -59.09 24.85
C LEU A 716 -7.00 -59.45 26.12
N GLY A 717 -8.16 -58.82 26.30
CA GLY A 717 -9.07 -59.05 27.42
C GLY A 717 -9.92 -60.32 27.31
N GLY A 718 -9.70 -61.16 26.29
CA GLY A 718 -10.42 -62.42 26.07
C GLY A 718 -11.84 -62.26 25.52
N ALA A 719 -12.31 -61.03 25.30
CA ALA A 719 -13.60 -60.76 24.68
C ALA A 719 -13.51 -60.92 23.15
N VAL A 720 -14.55 -61.55 22.58
CA VAL A 720 -14.71 -61.70 21.12
C VAL A 720 -15.66 -60.64 20.53
N SER A 721 -16.33 -59.85 21.37
CA SER A 721 -17.02 -58.63 20.97
C SER A 721 -16.04 -57.47 20.97
N GLY A 722 -16.22 -56.50 20.08
CA GLY A 722 -15.33 -55.35 19.99
C GLY A 722 -15.75 -54.37 18.90
N GLY A 723 -14.86 -53.45 18.60
CA GLY A 723 -15.02 -52.51 17.51
C GLY A 723 -13.69 -51.86 17.14
N VAL A 724 -13.59 -51.40 15.89
CA VAL A 724 -12.44 -50.67 15.36
C VAL A 724 -12.88 -49.50 14.51
N TYR A 725 -11.99 -48.52 14.35
CA TYR A 725 -12.05 -47.58 13.23
C TYR A 725 -11.07 -48.03 12.15
N LEU A 726 -11.47 -47.91 10.88
CA LEU A 726 -10.66 -48.26 9.71
C LEU A 726 -10.62 -47.11 8.70
N THR A 727 -9.43 -46.82 8.18
CA THR A 727 -9.19 -45.91 7.04
C THR A 727 -8.04 -46.41 6.17
N ASP A 728 -7.97 -45.92 4.94
CA ASP A 728 -6.81 -46.04 4.03
C ASP A 728 -6.33 -47.48 3.77
N LEU A 729 -7.25 -48.37 3.35
CA LEU A 729 -6.86 -49.69 2.86
C LEU A 729 -6.28 -49.56 1.44
N ALA A 730 -5.02 -49.93 1.28
CA ALA A 730 -4.29 -49.85 0.01
C ALA A 730 -3.26 -50.97 -0.14
N PHE A 731 -2.88 -51.27 -1.38
CA PHE A 731 -1.56 -51.84 -1.66
C PHE A 731 -0.56 -50.70 -1.82
N ALA A 732 0.64 -50.83 -1.27
CA ALA A 732 1.63 -49.77 -1.31
C ALA A 732 3.07 -50.31 -1.27
N SER A 733 4.00 -49.44 -1.68
CA SER A 733 5.44 -49.60 -1.52
C SER A 733 6.01 -48.37 -0.83
N SER A 734 7.11 -48.54 -0.09
CA SER A 734 7.76 -47.43 0.57
C SER A 734 8.36 -46.47 -0.47
N ALA A 735 7.96 -45.21 -0.42
CA ALA A 735 8.50 -44.18 -1.30
C ALA A 735 8.36 -42.78 -0.68
N LEU A 736 9.30 -41.90 -0.99
CA LEU A 736 9.21 -40.48 -0.63
C LEU A 736 8.23 -39.72 -1.55
N GLY A 737 8.18 -40.11 -2.83
CA GLY A 737 7.42 -39.39 -3.86
C GLY A 737 8.22 -38.25 -4.47
N THR A 738 7.53 -37.29 -5.08
CA THR A 738 8.14 -36.11 -5.72
C THR A 738 7.51 -34.84 -5.17
N ALA A 739 8.31 -34.04 -4.45
CA ALA A 739 7.90 -32.69 -4.09
C ALA A 739 7.79 -31.81 -5.35
N ALA A 740 6.72 -31.01 -5.45
CA ALA A 740 6.48 -30.15 -6.60
C ALA A 740 5.98 -28.76 -6.15
N PRO A 741 6.88 -27.87 -5.71
CA PRO A 741 6.52 -26.49 -5.37
C PRO A 741 5.92 -25.80 -6.59
N THR A 742 4.62 -25.54 -6.58
CA THR A 742 3.92 -24.92 -7.72
C THR A 742 2.88 -23.91 -7.27
N THR A 743 2.71 -22.86 -8.08
CA THR A 743 1.65 -21.88 -7.87
C THR A 743 0.28 -22.56 -7.97
N THR A 744 -0.50 -22.44 -6.90
CA THR A 744 -1.81 -23.04 -6.72
C THR A 744 -2.86 -21.95 -6.51
N VAL A 745 -4.10 -22.23 -6.93
CA VAL A 745 -5.23 -21.33 -6.64
C VAL A 745 -5.40 -21.21 -5.14
N SER A 746 -5.63 -20.00 -4.64
CA SER A 746 -5.90 -19.75 -3.23
C SER A 746 -7.36 -19.37 -2.99
N VAL A 747 -7.89 -19.74 -1.83
CA VAL A 747 -9.25 -19.39 -1.39
C VAL A 747 -9.19 -18.41 -0.25
N GLY A 748 -10.04 -17.38 -0.32
CA GLY A 748 -10.13 -16.34 0.70
C GLY A 748 -11.54 -15.81 0.88
N THR A 749 -11.65 -14.84 1.79
CA THR A 749 -12.86 -14.07 2.06
C THR A 749 -12.51 -12.57 2.11
N ALA A 750 -13.42 -11.73 2.59
CA ALA A 750 -13.18 -10.31 2.76
C ALA A 750 -13.93 -9.76 3.98
N PRO A 751 -13.49 -8.61 4.53
CA PRO A 751 -14.24 -7.95 5.60
C PRO A 751 -15.68 -7.70 5.17
N VAL A 752 -16.63 -8.10 6.00
CA VAL A 752 -18.05 -7.84 5.79
C VAL A 752 -18.51 -6.86 6.85
N ARG A 753 -19.16 -5.77 6.43
CA ARG A 753 -19.71 -4.75 7.32
C ARG A 753 -21.17 -4.55 6.98
N VAL A 754 -22.06 -4.75 7.94
CA VAL A 754 -23.52 -4.64 7.72
C VAL A 754 -24.23 -4.00 8.88
N GLU A 755 -25.39 -3.42 8.59
CA GLU A 755 -26.33 -3.00 9.62
C GLU A 755 -26.86 -4.21 10.38
N GLU A 756 -27.16 -4.00 11.65
CA GLU A 756 -27.90 -4.94 12.45
C GLU A 756 -29.32 -5.16 11.91
N GLY A 757 -30.04 -4.06 11.64
CA GLY A 757 -31.40 -4.05 11.15
C GLY A 757 -32.45 -4.34 12.22
N SER A 758 -33.73 -4.07 11.93
CA SER A 758 -34.81 -4.09 12.94
C SER A 758 -35.36 -5.48 13.32
N GLY A 759 -34.70 -6.56 12.91
CA GLY A 759 -35.19 -7.93 13.07
C GLY A 759 -34.23 -8.99 12.49
N PRO A 760 -34.50 -10.29 12.68
CA PRO A 760 -33.69 -11.35 12.09
C PRO A 760 -33.68 -11.29 10.55
N ASP A 761 -32.49 -11.39 9.95
CA ASP A 761 -32.27 -11.36 8.50
C ASP A 761 -31.06 -12.25 8.12
N GLU A 762 -30.57 -12.15 6.89
CA GLU A 762 -29.34 -12.80 6.43
C GLU A 762 -28.38 -11.79 5.78
N VAL A 763 -27.10 -11.90 6.15
CA VAL A 763 -25.99 -11.24 5.46
C VAL A 763 -25.29 -12.22 4.53
N LEU A 764 -24.82 -11.73 3.38
CA LEU A 764 -24.04 -12.52 2.45
C LEU A 764 -22.54 -12.33 2.71
N VAL A 765 -21.83 -13.42 2.98
CA VAL A 765 -20.37 -13.41 3.12
C VAL A 765 -19.72 -13.93 1.83
N PRO A 766 -18.83 -13.16 1.19
CA PRO A 766 -18.15 -13.62 -0.02
C PRO A 766 -17.07 -14.65 0.30
N VAL A 767 -16.96 -15.64 -0.58
CA VAL A 767 -15.80 -16.54 -0.67
C VAL A 767 -15.28 -16.44 -2.09
N ARG A 768 -13.97 -16.29 -2.24
CA ARG A 768 -13.34 -16.04 -3.54
C ARG A 768 -12.13 -16.92 -3.77
N LEU A 769 -11.87 -17.18 -5.05
CA LEU A 769 -10.62 -17.73 -5.53
C LEU A 769 -9.73 -16.59 -6.05
N SER A 770 -8.41 -16.69 -5.86
CA SER A 770 -7.46 -15.74 -6.44
C SER A 770 -7.47 -15.72 -7.96
N GLN A 771 -7.82 -16.85 -8.58
CA GLN A 771 -7.97 -17.01 -10.03
C GLN A 771 -8.95 -18.14 -10.38
N PRO A 772 -9.47 -18.20 -11.61
CA PRO A 772 -10.34 -19.31 -12.04
C PRO A 772 -9.63 -20.67 -11.97
N ALA A 773 -10.23 -21.64 -11.27
CA ALA A 773 -9.72 -23.01 -11.20
C ALA A 773 -10.24 -23.89 -12.35
N THR A 774 -9.44 -24.86 -12.79
CA THR A 774 -9.79 -25.84 -13.85
C THR A 774 -10.50 -27.07 -13.29
N THR A 775 -10.30 -27.38 -12.02
CA THR A 775 -10.97 -28.44 -11.26
C THR A 775 -11.89 -27.82 -10.20
N PRO A 776 -12.90 -28.56 -9.71
CA PRO A 776 -13.73 -28.08 -8.61
C PRO A 776 -12.90 -27.83 -7.35
N VAL A 777 -13.05 -26.63 -6.78
CA VAL A 777 -12.41 -26.26 -5.51
C VAL A 777 -13.45 -26.39 -4.39
N THR A 778 -13.05 -26.93 -3.25
CA THR A 778 -13.89 -26.93 -2.05
C THR A 778 -13.20 -26.26 -0.88
N ALA A 779 -13.98 -25.58 -0.05
CA ALA A 779 -13.52 -24.96 1.19
C ALA A 779 -14.68 -24.96 2.20
N TYR A 780 -14.40 -24.71 3.48
CA TYR A 780 -15.41 -24.50 4.49
C TYR A 780 -15.36 -23.06 4.99
N LEU A 781 -16.48 -22.35 4.84
CA LEU A 781 -16.66 -21.06 5.49
C LEU A 781 -17.23 -21.28 6.89
N SER A 782 -16.59 -20.69 7.89
CA SER A 782 -17.10 -20.61 9.26
C SER A 782 -17.28 -19.15 9.69
N VAL A 783 -18.35 -18.88 10.44
CA VAL A 783 -18.52 -17.65 11.20
C VAL A 783 -18.56 -18.04 12.67
N ILE A 784 -17.57 -17.57 13.43
CA ILE A 784 -17.47 -17.78 14.87
C ILE A 784 -18.39 -16.78 15.58
N GLY A 785 -19.70 -16.93 15.35
CA GLY A 785 -20.79 -16.15 15.93
C GLY A 785 -21.37 -16.80 17.19
N GLY A 786 -22.55 -16.37 17.61
CA GLY A 786 -23.28 -16.99 18.72
C GLY A 786 -24.54 -17.73 18.26
N THR A 787 -25.13 -18.49 19.18
CA THR A 787 -26.32 -19.33 18.96
C THR A 787 -27.64 -18.66 19.39
N THR A 788 -27.57 -17.46 19.97
CA THR A 788 -28.73 -16.65 20.39
C THR A 788 -28.81 -15.32 19.64
N ALA A 789 -30.00 -14.70 19.68
CA ALA A 789 -30.27 -13.45 18.97
C ALA A 789 -29.37 -12.28 19.39
N THR A 790 -28.87 -12.29 20.62
CA THR A 790 -28.00 -11.23 21.13
C THR A 790 -26.57 -11.28 20.65
N ALA A 791 -26.20 -12.37 19.96
CA ALA A 791 -24.93 -12.44 19.27
C ALA A 791 -24.93 -11.74 17.91
N LYS A 792 -25.98 -10.99 17.51
CA LYS A 792 -26.16 -10.16 16.28
C LYS A 792 -25.86 -10.84 14.91
N ALA A 793 -25.11 -11.93 14.86
CA ALA A 793 -24.79 -12.82 13.77
C ALA A 793 -24.74 -14.27 14.29
N GLY A 794 -25.38 -15.17 13.55
CA GLY A 794 -25.43 -16.58 13.87
C GLY A 794 -24.12 -17.30 13.58
N MET A 795 -23.76 -18.24 14.46
CA MET A 795 -22.72 -19.21 14.17
C MET A 795 -23.07 -19.99 12.90
N GLN A 796 -22.12 -20.12 11.98
CA GLN A 796 -22.33 -20.76 10.69
C GLN A 796 -21.14 -21.64 10.34
N MET A 797 -21.40 -22.81 9.75
CA MET A 797 -20.42 -23.61 9.02
C MET A 797 -21.06 -24.08 7.71
N ARG A 798 -20.41 -23.81 6.58
CA ARG A 798 -20.88 -24.22 5.25
C ARG A 798 -19.74 -24.67 4.37
N LYS A 799 -19.90 -25.86 3.78
CA LYS A 799 -19.08 -26.31 2.66
C LYS A 799 -19.41 -25.48 1.42
N VAL A 800 -18.40 -24.84 0.87
CA VAL A 800 -18.44 -24.10 -0.39
C VAL A 800 -17.82 -24.95 -1.49
N VAL A 801 -18.45 -24.97 -2.66
CA VAL A 801 -17.96 -25.69 -3.85
C VAL A 801 -17.96 -24.72 -5.03
N PHE A 802 -16.78 -24.47 -5.59
CA PHE A 802 -16.63 -23.71 -6.82
C PHE A 802 -16.66 -24.67 -8.00
N ALA A 803 -17.53 -24.39 -8.97
CA ALA A 803 -17.44 -25.07 -10.27
C ALA A 803 -16.19 -24.58 -11.03
N PRO A 804 -15.63 -25.39 -11.96
CA PRO A 804 -14.54 -24.92 -12.82
C PRO A 804 -14.86 -23.58 -13.49
N GLY A 805 -13.93 -22.62 -13.40
CA GLY A 805 -14.07 -21.26 -13.92
C GLY A 805 -14.80 -20.25 -13.00
N GLN A 806 -15.45 -20.70 -11.92
CA GLN A 806 -16.10 -19.81 -10.95
C GLN A 806 -15.05 -19.22 -9.98
N VAL A 807 -15.08 -17.91 -9.76
CA VAL A 807 -14.11 -17.19 -8.89
C VAL A 807 -14.69 -16.58 -7.64
N CYS A 808 -16.01 -16.39 -7.56
CA CYS A 808 -16.67 -15.86 -6.37
C CYS A 808 -18.02 -16.54 -6.16
N THR A 809 -18.39 -16.71 -4.90
CA THR A 809 -19.72 -17.12 -4.45
C THR A 809 -19.99 -16.52 -3.08
N THR A 810 -21.24 -16.52 -2.65
CA THR A 810 -21.62 -16.04 -1.32
C THR A 810 -22.19 -17.16 -0.46
N VAL A 811 -22.05 -17.00 0.85
CA VAL A 811 -22.67 -17.86 1.86
C VAL A 811 -23.59 -16.98 2.71
N PRO A 812 -24.89 -17.31 2.83
CA PRO A 812 -25.79 -16.61 3.74
C PRO A 812 -25.46 -16.97 5.19
N VAL A 813 -25.44 -15.95 6.04
CA VAL A 813 -25.22 -16.02 7.48
C VAL A 813 -26.37 -15.29 8.14
N ALA A 814 -27.06 -15.92 9.08
CA ALA A 814 -28.16 -15.28 9.79
C ALA A 814 -27.64 -14.08 10.59
N THR A 815 -28.33 -12.96 10.53
CA THR A 815 -28.18 -11.83 11.45
C THR A 815 -29.39 -11.77 12.37
N TYR A 816 -29.18 -11.25 13.57
CA TYR A 816 -30.19 -11.20 14.60
C TYR A 816 -30.40 -9.77 15.05
N GLY A 817 -30.93 -8.97 14.12
CA GLY A 817 -31.24 -7.59 14.43
C GLY A 817 -32.45 -7.44 15.34
N ASP A 818 -32.52 -6.31 16.02
CA ASP A 818 -33.63 -5.88 16.86
C ASP A 818 -33.87 -4.37 16.70
N GLY A 819 -34.81 -3.79 17.44
CA GLY A 819 -35.16 -2.36 17.35
C GLY A 819 -34.67 -1.55 18.55
N ASP A 820 -33.75 -2.10 19.34
CA ASP A 820 -33.35 -1.62 20.65
C ASP A 820 -31.87 -1.18 20.64
N ALA A 821 -31.58 -0.03 21.25
CA ALA A 821 -30.22 0.47 21.33
C ALA A 821 -29.28 -0.42 22.18
N SER A 822 -28.11 -0.77 21.66
CA SER A 822 -27.06 -1.53 22.36
C SER A 822 -26.00 -0.64 23.03
N ALA A 823 -25.15 -1.22 23.89
CA ALA A 823 -24.02 -0.51 24.50
C ALA A 823 -22.81 -0.35 23.56
N ALA A 824 -22.61 -1.31 22.66
CA ALA A 824 -21.52 -1.29 21.68
C ALA A 824 -22.02 -0.74 20.34
N ALA A 825 -21.26 0.18 19.73
CA ALA A 825 -21.58 0.74 18.42
C ALA A 825 -21.43 -0.27 17.27
N THR A 826 -20.58 -1.29 17.47
CA THR A 826 -20.37 -2.39 16.54
C THR A 826 -20.01 -3.66 17.30
N THR A 827 -20.38 -4.81 16.76
CA THR A 827 -19.90 -6.11 17.21
C THR A 827 -19.19 -6.84 16.07
N SER A 828 -18.05 -7.47 16.35
CA SER A 828 -17.22 -8.12 15.34
C SER A 828 -17.13 -9.63 15.59
N TYR A 829 -17.29 -10.40 14.52
CA TYR A 829 -17.13 -11.85 14.49
C TYR A 829 -16.01 -12.23 13.54
N THR A 830 -15.38 -13.39 13.77
CA THR A 830 -14.35 -13.90 12.85
C THR A 830 -15.01 -14.76 11.78
N ILE A 831 -14.75 -14.43 10.51
CA ILE A 831 -14.99 -15.28 9.36
C ILE A 831 -13.68 -16.01 9.06
N SER A 832 -13.75 -17.32 8.85
CA SER A 832 -12.63 -18.14 8.36
C SER A 832 -13.05 -18.96 7.15
N VAL A 833 -12.11 -19.17 6.22
CA VAL A 833 -12.26 -20.09 5.09
C VAL A 833 -11.13 -21.10 5.14
N THR A 834 -11.44 -22.33 5.55
CA THR A 834 -10.45 -23.35 5.94
C THR A 834 -10.75 -24.71 5.32
N ASN A 835 -9.90 -25.72 5.58
CA ASN A 835 -10.03 -27.09 5.08
C ASN A 835 -10.31 -27.14 3.57
N THR A 836 -9.33 -26.65 2.79
CA THR A 836 -9.47 -26.48 1.34
C THR A 836 -9.08 -27.75 0.58
N SER A 837 -9.59 -27.92 -0.64
CA SER A 837 -9.19 -29.00 -1.56
C SER A 837 -9.12 -28.47 -2.99
N ASN A 838 -8.10 -28.89 -3.73
CA ASN A 838 -7.68 -28.35 -5.05
C ASN A 838 -7.36 -26.85 -5.04
N ALA A 839 -7.18 -26.26 -3.85
CA ALA A 839 -6.75 -24.89 -3.63
C ALA A 839 -6.12 -24.80 -2.23
N VAL A 840 -5.25 -23.83 -2.03
CA VAL A 840 -4.63 -23.52 -0.73
C VAL A 840 -5.39 -22.40 0.00
N MET A 841 -5.18 -22.29 1.29
CA MET A 841 -5.67 -21.16 2.08
C MET A 841 -4.91 -19.88 1.68
N GLY A 842 -5.62 -18.79 1.36
CA GLY A 842 -5.03 -17.50 1.01
C GLY A 842 -4.69 -16.62 2.22
N SER A 843 -3.96 -15.52 1.97
CA SER A 843 -3.65 -14.50 2.99
C SER A 843 -4.88 -13.74 3.51
N ASP A 844 -6.01 -13.88 2.83
CA ASP A 844 -7.31 -13.29 3.13
C ASP A 844 -8.34 -14.34 3.58
N ALA A 845 -7.89 -15.53 3.98
CA ALA A 845 -8.76 -16.60 4.49
C ALA A 845 -9.47 -16.25 5.79
N PHE A 846 -8.99 -15.22 6.51
CA PHE A 846 -9.61 -14.69 7.71
C PHE A 846 -10.03 -13.25 7.49
N ALA A 847 -11.25 -12.90 7.92
CA ALA A 847 -11.75 -11.54 7.86
C ALA A 847 -12.79 -11.28 8.96
N PRO A 848 -12.99 -10.01 9.36
CA PRO A 848 -14.04 -9.68 10.32
C PRO A 848 -15.41 -9.54 9.63
N LEU A 849 -16.45 -10.08 10.27
CA LEU A 849 -17.84 -9.68 10.07
C LEU A 849 -18.20 -8.66 11.15
N VAL A 850 -18.41 -7.40 10.76
CA VAL A 850 -18.75 -6.31 11.66
C VAL A 850 -20.22 -5.95 11.48
N VAL A 851 -21.01 -6.10 12.54
CA VAL A 851 -22.41 -5.70 12.60
C VAL A 851 -22.50 -4.37 13.33
N ARG A 852 -23.14 -3.36 12.72
CA ARG A 852 -23.34 -2.02 13.29
C ARG A 852 -24.69 -1.94 13.97
N GLU A 853 -24.70 -1.43 15.20
CA GLU A 853 -25.92 -1.01 15.88
C GLU A 853 -26.54 0.20 15.14
N ASP A 854 -27.76 0.06 14.60
CA ASP A 854 -28.44 1.08 13.80
C ASP A 854 -29.61 1.81 14.49
N ASP A 855 -30.05 1.35 15.66
CA ASP A 855 -31.09 2.00 16.48
C ASP A 855 -30.52 2.96 17.54
N GLY A 856 -29.19 2.95 17.70
CA GLY A 856 -28.42 3.92 18.49
C GLY A 856 -27.68 3.27 19.64
N VAL A 857 -26.77 4.02 20.27
CA VAL A 857 -25.98 3.49 21.40
C VAL A 857 -26.45 4.06 22.74
N THR A 858 -26.57 3.19 23.75
CA THR A 858 -26.90 3.59 25.13
C THR A 858 -25.76 4.34 25.82
N SER A 859 -24.52 4.15 25.35
CA SER A 859 -23.34 4.91 25.76
C SER A 859 -22.30 4.95 24.64
N GLY A 860 -21.50 6.01 24.56
CA GLY A 860 -20.48 6.18 23.51
C GLY A 860 -20.97 6.92 22.27
N THR A 861 -20.21 6.85 21.18
CA THR A 861 -20.54 7.48 19.89
C THR A 861 -20.98 6.41 18.90
N PRO A 862 -22.10 6.60 18.18
CA PRO A 862 -22.51 5.68 17.11
C PRO A 862 -21.42 5.50 16.05
N ALA A 863 -21.33 4.31 15.48
CA ALA A 863 -20.44 4.05 14.36
C ALA A 863 -20.98 4.65 13.06
N ALA A 864 -20.09 4.87 12.09
CA ALA A 864 -20.46 5.38 10.77
C ALA A 864 -21.36 4.38 10.04
N ALA A 865 -22.29 4.90 9.23
CA ALA A 865 -23.32 4.06 8.66
C ALA A 865 -22.80 3.08 7.59
N PHE A 866 -23.21 1.82 7.60
CA PHE A 866 -22.72 0.80 6.66
C PHE A 866 -23.61 0.65 5.41
N GLY A 867 -24.84 1.15 5.45
CA GLY A 867 -25.80 1.07 4.37
C GLY A 867 -26.29 -0.35 4.09
N VAL A 868 -27.27 -0.44 3.20
CA VAL A 868 -27.85 -1.73 2.78
C VAL A 868 -26.82 -2.51 1.95
N GLN A 869 -26.53 -3.76 2.33
CA GLN A 869 -25.57 -4.61 1.63
C GLN A 869 -25.98 -4.86 0.18
N GLY A 870 -25.07 -4.64 -0.77
CA GLY A 870 -25.23 -5.02 -2.17
C GLY A 870 -24.86 -6.48 -2.41
N ASP A 871 -24.48 -6.82 -3.65
CA ASP A 871 -23.86 -8.13 -3.95
C ASP A 871 -22.37 -8.08 -3.54
N PRO A 872 -21.95 -8.83 -2.50
CA PRO A 872 -20.57 -8.80 -2.04
C PRO A 872 -19.56 -9.18 -3.12
N CYS A 873 -19.89 -10.11 -4.02
CA CYS A 873 -18.98 -10.49 -5.11
C CYS A 873 -18.77 -9.35 -6.11
N ALA A 874 -19.80 -8.53 -6.35
CA ALA A 874 -19.68 -7.34 -7.19
C ALA A 874 -18.91 -6.23 -6.47
N GLU A 875 -19.21 -5.99 -5.19
CA GLU A 875 -18.58 -4.95 -4.36
C GLU A 875 -17.06 -5.12 -4.27
N LEU A 876 -16.56 -6.36 -4.18
CA LEU A 876 -15.12 -6.65 -4.13
C LEU A 876 -14.33 -6.18 -5.36
N THR A 877 -15.00 -5.96 -6.49
CA THR A 877 -14.37 -5.47 -7.72
C THR A 877 -14.83 -4.06 -8.10
N ALA A 878 -15.76 -3.49 -7.34
CA ALA A 878 -16.33 -2.19 -7.60
C ALA A 878 -15.33 -1.07 -7.24
N GLN A 879 -15.46 0.06 -7.94
CA GLN A 879 -14.68 1.27 -7.67
C GLN A 879 -15.62 2.46 -7.58
N GLY A 880 -15.38 3.33 -6.61
CA GLY A 880 -16.10 4.58 -6.46
C GLY A 880 -15.64 5.59 -7.50
N VAL A 881 -16.55 6.43 -7.97
CA VAL A 881 -16.22 7.56 -8.85
C VAL A 881 -16.28 8.83 -8.03
N VAL A 882 -15.15 9.53 -7.88
CA VAL A 882 -15.05 10.82 -7.18
C VAL A 882 -14.96 11.96 -8.18
N THR A 883 -15.75 13.01 -7.96
CA THR A 883 -15.79 14.23 -8.77
C THR A 883 -15.61 15.45 -7.86
N PRO A 884 -14.45 16.12 -7.87
CA PRO A 884 -14.29 17.39 -7.17
C PRO A 884 -15.05 18.48 -7.94
N GLY A 885 -15.72 19.39 -7.22
CA GLY A 885 -16.45 20.51 -7.79
C GLY A 885 -15.53 21.58 -8.43
N ALA A 886 -14.24 21.56 -8.08
CA ALA A 886 -13.20 22.37 -8.69
C ALA A 886 -11.87 21.60 -8.76
N ALA A 887 -11.08 21.86 -9.81
CA ALA A 887 -9.74 21.26 -9.95
C ALA A 887 -8.70 21.87 -8.99
N THR A 888 -8.98 23.06 -8.47
CA THR A 888 -8.09 23.85 -7.61
C THR A 888 -8.87 24.43 -6.44
N VAL A 889 -8.29 24.39 -5.24
CA VAL A 889 -8.86 24.99 -4.03
C VAL A 889 -7.75 25.63 -3.19
N ALA A 890 -8.07 26.69 -2.44
CA ALA A 890 -7.12 27.33 -1.54
C ALA A 890 -7.18 26.69 -0.13
N PRO A 891 -6.08 26.70 0.64
CA PRO A 891 -6.14 26.43 2.09
C PRO A 891 -7.16 27.36 2.78
N GLY A 892 -8.00 26.81 3.65
CA GLY A 892 -9.13 27.52 4.27
C GLY A 892 -10.32 27.80 3.33
N GLY A 893 -10.24 27.35 2.07
CA GLY A 893 -11.33 27.43 1.10
C GLY A 893 -12.31 26.27 1.23
N THR A 894 -13.51 26.42 0.67
CA THR A 894 -14.50 25.34 0.60
C THR A 894 -14.36 24.56 -0.71
N LEU A 895 -14.30 23.23 -0.62
CA LEU A 895 -14.32 22.32 -1.76
C LEU A 895 -15.65 21.55 -1.76
N GLU A 896 -16.47 21.78 -2.78
CA GLU A 896 -17.60 20.91 -3.12
C GLU A 896 -17.06 19.58 -3.65
N VAL A 897 -17.59 18.47 -3.17
CA VAL A 897 -17.19 17.11 -3.57
C VAL A 897 -18.43 16.26 -3.82
N ALA A 898 -18.35 15.39 -4.83
CA ALA A 898 -19.40 14.41 -5.12
C ALA A 898 -18.78 13.05 -5.41
N ALA A 899 -19.45 11.97 -5.03
CA ALA A 899 -19.02 10.62 -5.37
C ALA A 899 -20.21 9.69 -5.65
N SER A 900 -19.95 8.58 -6.34
CA SER A 900 -20.96 7.57 -6.69
C SER A 900 -20.38 6.15 -6.70
N GLY A 901 -21.26 5.14 -6.65
CA GLY A 901 -20.87 3.71 -6.61
C GLY A 901 -20.86 3.11 -5.21
N PHE A 902 -21.45 3.81 -4.24
CA PHE A 902 -21.53 3.42 -2.83
C PHE A 902 -22.86 2.72 -2.54
N ARG A 903 -22.97 2.04 -1.40
CA ARG A 903 -24.24 1.46 -0.92
C ARG A 903 -25.26 2.54 -0.61
N SER A 904 -26.54 2.17 -0.71
CA SER A 904 -27.64 3.03 -0.26
C SER A 904 -27.54 3.27 1.25
N GLY A 905 -27.42 4.55 1.66
CA GLY A 905 -27.40 4.96 3.06
C GLY A 905 -26.06 4.77 3.77
N GLU A 906 -25.00 4.34 3.10
CA GLU A 906 -23.70 4.21 3.75
C GLU A 906 -23.00 5.55 3.93
N SER A 907 -22.26 5.71 5.03
CA SER A 907 -21.44 6.89 5.26
C SER A 907 -20.16 6.82 4.44
N VAL A 908 -19.86 7.89 3.71
CA VAL A 908 -18.65 7.99 2.88
C VAL A 908 -17.66 8.91 3.56
N LEU A 909 -16.52 8.37 3.97
CA LEU A 909 -15.41 9.12 4.58
C LEU A 909 -14.59 9.80 3.49
N TRP A 910 -14.30 11.08 3.67
CA TRP A 910 -13.54 11.90 2.73
C TRP A 910 -12.19 12.29 3.32
N SER A 911 -11.14 12.16 2.52
CA SER A 911 -9.80 12.63 2.87
C SER A 911 -9.10 13.32 1.70
N LEU A 912 -8.18 14.23 2.01
CA LEU A 912 -7.36 14.95 1.04
C LEU A 912 -5.90 14.87 1.45
N GLY A 913 -5.06 14.28 0.59
CA GLY A 913 -3.63 14.11 0.89
C GLY A 913 -3.37 13.29 2.16
N GLY A 914 -4.29 12.38 2.52
CA GLY A 914 -4.25 11.57 3.74
C GLY A 914 -4.95 12.18 4.96
N SER A 915 -5.27 13.48 4.94
CA SER A 915 -5.98 14.15 6.04
C SER A 915 -7.49 13.99 5.90
N VAL A 916 -8.18 13.55 6.96
CA VAL A 916 -9.64 13.40 6.98
C VAL A 916 -10.32 14.77 6.95
N LEU A 917 -11.25 14.96 6.01
CA LEU A 917 -12.09 16.15 5.89
C LEU A 917 -13.42 16.01 6.65
N GLY A 918 -13.99 14.81 6.65
CA GLY A 918 -15.27 14.49 7.28
C GLY A 918 -15.99 13.36 6.55
N SER A 919 -17.28 13.15 6.82
CA SER A 919 -18.10 12.16 6.13
C SER A 919 -19.43 12.72 5.65
N ALA A 920 -20.02 12.06 4.65
CA ALA A 920 -21.38 12.33 4.19
C ALA A 920 -22.06 11.03 3.75
N ASP A 921 -23.33 10.86 4.09
CA ASP A 921 -24.06 9.65 3.77
C ASP A 921 -24.47 9.61 2.29
N ALA A 922 -24.43 8.42 1.69
CA ALA A 922 -24.87 8.17 0.33
C ALA A 922 -26.40 8.08 0.27
N ALA A 923 -26.97 8.70 -0.76
CA ALA A 923 -28.38 8.61 -1.09
C ALA A 923 -28.75 7.18 -1.55
N ALA A 924 -30.04 6.95 -1.76
CA ALA A 924 -30.56 5.64 -2.16
C ALA A 924 -30.03 5.11 -3.49
N ASP A 925 -29.50 5.98 -4.35
CA ASP A 925 -28.86 5.63 -5.63
C ASP A 925 -27.33 5.45 -5.52
N GLY A 926 -26.78 5.49 -4.30
CA GLY A 926 -25.35 5.32 -4.05
C GLY A 926 -24.51 6.56 -4.36
N THR A 927 -25.14 7.73 -4.50
CA THR A 927 -24.45 9.02 -4.71
C THR A 927 -24.36 9.84 -3.43
N THR A 928 -23.29 10.59 -3.25
CA THR A 928 -23.13 11.56 -2.16
C THR A 928 -22.56 12.86 -2.71
N ALA A 929 -23.01 14.00 -2.16
CA ALA A 929 -22.48 15.32 -2.50
C ALA A 929 -22.49 16.21 -1.26
N THR A 930 -21.36 16.85 -0.97
CA THR A 930 -21.16 17.69 0.22
C THR A 930 -20.05 18.72 -0.02
N ALA A 931 -19.83 19.61 0.94
CA ALA A 931 -18.78 20.62 0.89
C ALA A 931 -17.93 20.56 2.15
N PHE A 932 -16.61 20.57 2.01
CA PHE A 932 -15.67 20.59 3.13
C PHE A 932 -14.80 21.84 3.08
N GLU A 933 -14.49 22.38 4.25
CA GLU A 933 -13.44 23.39 4.39
C GLU A 933 -12.07 22.70 4.38
N ILE A 934 -11.17 23.13 3.49
CA ILE A 934 -9.81 22.60 3.42
C ILE A 934 -9.00 23.16 4.59
N PRO A 935 -8.29 22.34 5.38
CA PRO A 935 -7.47 22.83 6.48
C PRO A 935 -6.52 23.96 6.05
N ALA A 936 -6.40 24.99 6.87
CA ALA A 936 -5.55 26.15 6.56
C ALA A 936 -4.06 25.79 6.46
N ASP A 937 -3.66 24.69 7.10
CA ASP A 937 -2.32 24.09 7.09
C ASP A 937 -2.19 22.90 6.11
N ALA A 938 -3.16 22.71 5.21
CA ALA A 938 -3.09 21.69 4.18
C ALA A 938 -1.81 21.85 3.34
N THR A 939 -1.16 20.72 3.03
CA THR A 939 0.05 20.71 2.19
C THR A 939 -0.30 21.22 0.79
N LEU A 940 0.47 22.20 0.31
CA LEU A 940 0.30 22.77 -1.02
C LEU A 940 0.76 21.80 -2.11
N GLY A 941 0.06 21.77 -3.23
CA GLY A 941 0.38 20.88 -4.35
C GLY A 941 -0.80 20.03 -4.82
N ALA A 942 -0.52 19.08 -5.70
CA ALA A 942 -1.48 18.04 -6.06
C ALA A 942 -1.69 17.10 -4.87
N ALA A 943 -2.94 16.84 -4.54
CA ALA A 943 -3.35 15.95 -3.47
C ALA A 943 -4.45 15.01 -3.96
N ASP A 944 -4.43 13.78 -3.46
CA ASP A 944 -5.48 12.80 -3.73
C ASP A 944 -6.68 13.09 -2.83
N LEU A 945 -7.82 13.36 -3.45
CA LEU A 945 -9.14 13.38 -2.81
C LEU A 945 -9.69 11.96 -2.87
N VAL A 946 -9.85 11.34 -1.71
CA VAL A 946 -10.31 9.95 -1.59
C VAL A 946 -11.66 9.92 -0.87
N ALA A 947 -12.58 9.11 -1.39
CA ALA A 947 -13.86 8.81 -0.78
C ALA A 947 -13.95 7.30 -0.50
N VAL A 948 -14.24 6.88 0.73
CA VAL A 948 -14.33 5.46 1.14
C VAL A 948 -15.66 5.18 1.82
N GLY A 949 -16.43 4.22 1.31
CA GLY A 949 -17.68 3.78 1.91
C GLY A 949 -17.44 2.98 3.19
N ALA A 950 -18.12 3.33 4.27
CA ALA A 950 -17.90 2.70 5.57
C ALA A 950 -18.37 1.23 5.63
N GLY A 951 -19.39 0.84 4.86
CA GLY A 951 -19.87 -0.54 4.82
C GLY A 951 -19.27 -1.34 3.67
N SER A 952 -19.35 -0.81 2.45
CA SER A 952 -18.86 -1.48 1.24
C SER A 952 -17.33 -1.56 1.17
N GLY A 953 -16.63 -0.63 1.82
CA GLY A 953 -15.18 -0.45 1.66
C GLY A 953 -14.77 0.03 0.26
N ILE A 954 -15.74 0.31 -0.63
CA ILE A 954 -15.48 0.82 -1.97
C ILE A 954 -14.78 2.17 -1.84
N ALA A 955 -13.67 2.32 -2.56
CA ALA A 955 -12.91 3.55 -2.60
C ALA A 955 -12.96 4.17 -4.00
N GLY A 956 -13.03 5.48 -4.05
CA GLY A 956 -12.81 6.28 -5.25
C GLY A 956 -11.75 7.35 -5.00
N THR A 957 -11.03 7.74 -6.05
CA THR A 957 -9.96 8.74 -5.95
C THR A 957 -10.03 9.73 -7.11
N ALA A 958 -9.81 11.00 -6.81
CA ALA A 958 -9.61 12.07 -7.79
C ALA A 958 -8.44 12.96 -7.36
N SER A 959 -7.85 13.70 -8.29
CA SER A 959 -6.78 14.66 -7.96
C SER A 959 -7.34 16.08 -7.84
N VAL A 960 -6.93 16.79 -6.80
CA VAL A 960 -7.23 18.21 -6.55
C VAL A 960 -5.93 18.93 -6.25
N LYS A 961 -5.75 20.15 -6.77
CA LYS A 961 -4.61 20.99 -6.41
C LYS A 961 -4.99 21.93 -5.27
N VAL A 962 -4.24 21.86 -4.17
CA VAL A 962 -4.31 22.83 -3.08
C VAL A 962 -3.28 23.94 -3.35
N LEU A 963 -3.75 25.11 -3.77
CA LEU A 963 -2.89 26.21 -4.21
C LEU A 963 -3.07 27.45 -3.33
N ALA A 964 -1.96 28.04 -2.88
CA ALA A 964 -1.99 29.29 -2.14
C ALA A 964 -2.50 30.44 -3.01
N PRO A 965 -3.43 31.29 -2.53
CA PRO A 965 -3.89 32.44 -3.29
C PRO A 965 -2.79 33.48 -3.44
N THR A 966 -2.73 34.13 -4.61
CA THR A 966 -1.84 35.26 -4.87
C THR A 966 -2.62 36.50 -5.31
N VAL A 967 -2.06 37.67 -5.07
CA VAL A 967 -2.59 38.96 -5.57
C VAL A 967 -1.48 39.65 -6.35
N THR A 968 -1.74 39.96 -7.62
CA THR A 968 -0.81 40.71 -8.46
C THR A 968 -1.27 42.16 -8.59
N SER A 969 -0.40 43.11 -8.28
CA SER A 969 -0.61 44.54 -8.56
C SER A 969 0.41 45.03 -9.59
N LEU A 970 0.05 46.03 -10.40
CA LEU A 970 0.90 46.57 -11.46
C LEU A 970 1.13 48.06 -11.26
N THR A 971 2.38 48.49 -11.42
CA THR A 971 2.77 49.89 -11.50
C THR A 971 3.55 50.17 -12.78
N VAL A 972 3.38 51.37 -13.33
CA VAL A 972 3.99 51.81 -14.58
C VAL A 972 4.80 53.07 -14.32
N GLN A 973 6.08 53.07 -14.71
CA GLN A 973 6.95 54.24 -14.58
C GLN A 973 7.66 54.56 -15.91
N PRO A 974 7.67 55.84 -16.34
CA PRO A 974 6.93 56.98 -15.76
C PRO A 974 5.41 56.84 -15.98
N GLU A 975 4.60 57.45 -15.12
CA GLU A 975 3.12 57.40 -15.16
C GLU A 975 2.54 58.06 -16.44
N ALA A 976 3.25 59.03 -17.00
CA ALA A 976 2.90 59.73 -18.24
C ALA A 976 4.07 59.69 -19.25
N PRO A 977 4.35 58.53 -19.85
CA PRO A 977 5.46 58.38 -20.78
C PRO A 977 5.19 59.11 -22.09
N THR A 978 6.25 59.60 -22.74
CA THR A 978 6.19 60.07 -24.12
C THR A 978 6.52 58.93 -25.08
N ALA A 979 6.02 59.01 -26.32
CA ALA A 979 6.28 57.96 -27.31
C ALA A 979 7.79 57.73 -27.50
N LEU A 980 8.20 56.44 -27.55
CA LEU A 980 9.60 55.97 -27.60
C LEU A 980 10.42 56.18 -26.31
N GLU A 981 9.79 56.60 -25.21
CA GLU A 981 10.40 56.59 -23.88
C GLU A 981 10.26 55.19 -23.28
N THR A 982 11.34 54.62 -22.75
CA THR A 982 11.30 53.34 -22.06
C THR A 982 10.31 53.39 -20.91
N VAL A 983 9.45 52.37 -20.84
CA VAL A 983 8.47 52.21 -19.76
C VAL A 983 8.89 51.01 -18.93
N THR A 984 9.07 51.22 -17.64
CA THR A 984 9.30 50.15 -16.68
C THR A 984 7.96 49.71 -16.10
N LEU A 985 7.60 48.46 -16.34
CA LEU A 985 6.45 47.79 -15.75
C LEU A 985 6.94 46.99 -14.54
N THR A 986 6.39 47.26 -13.36
CA THR A 986 6.67 46.46 -12.16
C THR A 986 5.37 45.82 -11.70
N ALA A 987 5.32 44.50 -11.74
CA ALA A 987 4.31 43.73 -11.04
C ALA A 987 4.81 43.35 -9.65
N THR A 988 3.98 43.52 -8.63
CA THR A 988 4.23 43.01 -7.27
C THR A 988 3.25 41.87 -7.03
N VAL A 989 3.77 40.70 -6.68
CA VAL A 989 2.99 39.50 -6.37
C VAL A 989 3.02 39.29 -4.86
N GLU A 990 1.86 39.34 -4.22
CA GLU A 990 1.68 39.10 -2.79
C GLU A 990 1.08 37.71 -2.57
N GLY A 991 1.59 36.98 -1.59
CA GLY A 991 1.18 35.60 -1.27
C GLY A 991 2.21 34.90 -0.39
N VAL A 992 1.89 33.68 0.06
CA VAL A 992 2.83 32.84 0.85
C VAL A 992 3.87 32.13 -0.03
N ASP A 993 3.56 31.93 -1.31
CA ASP A 993 4.47 31.44 -2.33
C ASP A 993 4.29 32.27 -3.61
N THR A 994 5.35 32.97 -4.01
CA THR A 994 5.34 33.97 -5.09
C THR A 994 6.38 33.66 -6.16
N ALA A 995 7.12 32.56 -6.03
CA ALA A 995 8.12 32.14 -7.00
C ALA A 995 7.42 31.68 -8.27
N GLY A 996 7.66 32.36 -9.39
CA GLY A 996 7.04 32.03 -10.67
C GLY A 996 7.24 33.13 -11.71
N GLU A 997 6.47 33.09 -12.78
CA GLU A 997 6.58 34.05 -13.89
C GLU A 997 5.36 34.98 -13.96
N VAL A 998 5.60 36.25 -14.31
CA VAL A 998 4.58 37.24 -14.64
C VAL A 998 4.66 37.62 -16.11
N THR A 999 3.54 37.53 -16.80
CA THR A 999 3.37 37.97 -18.18
C THR A 999 2.69 39.34 -18.22
N PHE A 1000 3.31 40.30 -18.92
CA PHE A 1000 2.77 41.64 -19.12
C PHE A 1000 2.11 41.76 -20.50
N THR A 1001 0.92 42.34 -20.57
CA THR A 1001 0.18 42.53 -21.83
C THR A 1001 -0.36 43.95 -21.97
N ASP A 1002 -0.50 44.42 -23.21
CA ASP A 1002 -1.26 45.61 -23.58
C ASP A 1002 -2.48 45.18 -24.41
N GLY A 1003 -3.66 45.22 -23.78
CA GLY A 1003 -4.84 44.51 -24.27
C GLY A 1003 -4.55 43.01 -24.40
N THR A 1004 -4.63 42.48 -25.62
CA THR A 1004 -4.30 41.07 -25.92
C THR A 1004 -2.86 40.85 -26.39
N THR A 1005 -2.05 41.91 -26.51
CA THR A 1005 -0.67 41.82 -27.03
C THR A 1005 0.29 41.58 -25.88
N VAL A 1006 1.08 40.50 -25.93
CA VAL A 1006 2.15 40.23 -24.96
C VAL A 1006 3.32 41.18 -25.16
N LEU A 1007 3.72 41.88 -24.10
CA LEU A 1007 4.88 42.77 -24.05
C LEU A 1007 6.14 42.04 -23.61
N GLY A 1008 6.00 41.02 -22.76
CA GLY A 1008 7.08 40.16 -22.27
C GLY A 1008 6.69 39.40 -21.00
N THR A 1009 7.54 38.45 -20.61
CA THR A 1009 7.40 37.64 -19.39
C THR A 1009 8.69 37.71 -18.59
N THR A 1010 8.59 37.75 -17.26
CA THR A 1010 9.76 37.77 -16.36
C THR A 1010 9.46 37.01 -15.07
N GLU A 1011 10.51 36.47 -14.45
CA GLU A 1011 10.41 35.83 -13.14
C GLU A 1011 10.19 36.85 -12.02
N VAL A 1012 9.54 36.39 -10.96
CA VAL A 1012 9.37 37.11 -9.70
C VAL A 1012 10.63 36.91 -8.85
N VAL A 1013 11.30 38.03 -8.52
CA VAL A 1013 12.44 38.08 -7.60
C VAL A 1013 12.06 39.04 -6.47
N GLU A 1014 12.16 38.58 -5.21
CA GLU A 1014 11.76 39.38 -4.03
C GLU A 1014 10.32 39.95 -4.16
N ASN A 1015 9.35 39.09 -4.51
CA ASN A 1015 7.94 39.45 -4.73
C ASN A 1015 7.68 40.42 -5.89
N ARG A 1016 8.66 40.67 -6.77
CA ARG A 1016 8.51 41.60 -7.89
C ARG A 1016 8.98 41.03 -9.21
N ALA A 1017 8.20 41.29 -10.25
CA ALA A 1017 8.53 41.04 -11.64
C ALA A 1017 8.68 42.38 -12.36
N VAL A 1018 9.82 42.62 -13.01
CA VAL A 1018 10.12 43.92 -13.66
C VAL A 1018 10.43 43.71 -15.13
N LEU A 1019 9.65 44.37 -16.00
CA LEU A 1019 9.85 44.37 -17.44
C LEU A 1019 10.11 45.78 -17.96
N GLU A 1020 11.23 45.96 -18.66
CA GLU A 1020 11.50 47.18 -19.41
C GLU A 1020 10.98 47.07 -20.85
N VAL A 1021 10.01 47.90 -21.19
CA VAL A 1021 9.45 47.99 -22.54
C VAL A 1021 10.15 49.16 -23.26
N PRO A 1022 10.77 48.98 -24.43
CA PRO A 1022 11.53 50.02 -25.16
C PRO A 1022 10.72 51.25 -25.63
N GLY A 1023 9.46 51.35 -25.22
CA GLY A 1023 8.55 52.46 -25.44
C GLY A 1023 7.28 52.05 -26.17
N LEU A 1024 6.15 52.56 -25.70
CA LEU A 1024 4.83 52.33 -26.28
C LEU A 1024 4.54 53.37 -27.39
N THR A 1025 3.61 53.04 -28.28
CA THR A 1025 3.13 53.97 -29.31
C THR A 1025 2.35 55.13 -28.68
N ALA A 1026 2.19 56.26 -29.38
CA ALA A 1026 1.35 57.34 -28.86
C ALA A 1026 -0.13 56.93 -28.91
N GLY A 1027 -0.85 57.04 -27.79
CA GLY A 1027 -2.24 56.60 -27.68
C GLY A 1027 -2.60 56.15 -26.27
N ALA A 1028 -3.81 55.59 -26.13
CA ALA A 1028 -4.24 54.95 -24.89
C ALA A 1028 -3.83 53.47 -24.94
N HIS A 1029 -3.17 53.01 -23.88
CA HIS A 1029 -2.75 51.63 -23.64
C HIS A 1029 -3.42 51.11 -22.37
N SER A 1030 -3.71 49.81 -22.34
CA SER A 1030 -4.34 49.15 -21.19
C SER A 1030 -3.45 47.99 -20.79
N VAL A 1031 -2.56 48.24 -19.83
CA VAL A 1031 -1.50 47.30 -19.47
C VAL A 1031 -1.95 46.45 -18.28
N THR A 1032 -1.80 45.14 -18.38
CA THR A 1032 -2.06 44.18 -17.30
C THR A 1032 -0.83 43.31 -17.06
N ALA A 1033 -0.69 42.81 -15.83
CA ALA A 1033 0.30 41.83 -15.45
C ALA A 1033 -0.38 40.60 -14.86
N ALA A 1034 -0.02 39.41 -15.33
CA ALA A 1034 -0.61 38.14 -14.90
C ALA A 1034 0.48 37.20 -14.39
N PHE A 1035 0.43 36.85 -13.11
CA PHE A 1035 1.23 35.79 -12.50
C PHE A 1035 0.66 34.42 -12.88
N GLY A 1036 1.50 33.53 -13.40
CA GLY A 1036 1.10 32.17 -13.79
C GLY A 1036 0.85 31.26 -12.57
N GLU A 1037 -0.06 30.30 -12.73
CA GLU A 1037 -0.21 29.20 -11.75
C GLU A 1037 1.10 28.40 -11.66
N THR A 1038 1.49 28.02 -10.44
CA THR A 1038 2.67 27.18 -10.16
C THR A 1038 2.23 25.84 -9.57
N ALA A 1039 3.19 25.02 -9.11
CA ALA A 1039 2.84 23.78 -8.41
C ALA A 1039 2.09 24.02 -7.09
N THR A 1040 2.27 25.19 -6.47
CA THR A 1040 1.87 25.49 -5.08
C THR A 1040 1.11 26.81 -4.93
N ALA A 1041 1.10 27.67 -5.97
CA ALA A 1041 0.46 28.97 -5.95
C ALA A 1041 -0.54 29.15 -7.11
N ALA A 1042 -1.69 29.74 -6.82
CA ALA A 1042 -2.70 30.06 -7.82
C ALA A 1042 -2.27 31.27 -8.64
N GLY A 1043 -2.58 31.26 -9.94
CA GLY A 1043 -2.34 32.42 -10.81
C GLY A 1043 -3.22 33.61 -10.41
N SER A 1044 -2.73 34.82 -10.65
CA SER A 1044 -3.47 36.06 -10.39
C SER A 1044 -3.19 37.12 -11.46
N SER A 1045 -4.07 38.10 -11.59
CA SER A 1045 -3.92 39.18 -12.57
C SER A 1045 -4.17 40.53 -11.92
N SER A 1046 -3.40 41.52 -12.34
CA SER A 1046 -3.61 42.90 -11.92
C SER A 1046 -4.85 43.50 -12.59
N GLU A 1047 -5.44 44.50 -11.93
CA GLU A 1047 -6.35 45.42 -12.61
C GLU A 1047 -5.62 46.13 -13.78
N PRO A 1048 -6.31 46.44 -14.89
CA PRO A 1048 -5.70 47.13 -16.01
C PRO A 1048 -5.25 48.55 -15.63
N VAL A 1049 -3.96 48.84 -15.82
CA VAL A 1049 -3.42 50.20 -15.69
C VAL A 1049 -3.56 50.93 -17.02
N SER A 1050 -4.34 52.00 -17.02
CA SER A 1050 -4.50 52.86 -18.20
C SER A 1050 -3.31 53.78 -18.35
N VAL A 1051 -2.52 53.60 -19.42
CA VAL A 1051 -1.35 54.42 -19.72
C VAL A 1051 -1.63 55.26 -20.95
N THR A 1052 -1.66 56.58 -20.79
CA THR A 1052 -1.79 57.49 -21.94
C THR A 1052 -0.41 57.97 -22.36
N VAL A 1053 0.05 57.48 -23.51
CA VAL A 1053 1.38 57.81 -24.04
C VAL A 1053 1.27 59.07 -24.89
N ALA A 1054 1.90 60.16 -24.44
CA ALA A 1054 1.86 61.43 -25.14
C ALA A 1054 2.78 61.42 -26.37
N LYS A 1055 2.39 62.15 -27.43
CA LYS A 1055 3.27 62.40 -28.58
C LYS A 1055 4.49 63.20 -28.15
N ARG A 1056 5.66 62.88 -28.71
CA ARG A 1056 6.93 63.53 -28.36
C ARG A 1056 7.05 64.92 -28.98
N GLY A 1057 7.59 65.88 -28.22
CA GLY A 1057 7.83 67.26 -28.66
C GLY A 1057 8.78 67.37 -29.86
N THR A 1058 8.52 68.33 -30.77
CA THR A 1058 9.46 68.66 -31.86
C THR A 1058 9.75 70.16 -31.97
N THR A 1059 10.84 70.49 -32.66
CA THR A 1059 11.20 71.88 -33.00
C THR A 1059 11.49 71.99 -34.49
N ALA A 1060 10.60 72.64 -35.24
CA ALA A 1060 10.82 72.95 -36.65
C ALA A 1060 11.82 74.11 -36.82
N VAL A 1061 12.74 73.98 -37.77
CA VAL A 1061 13.71 75.01 -38.14
C VAL A 1061 13.60 75.26 -39.65
N VAL A 1062 13.35 76.50 -40.05
CA VAL A 1062 13.29 76.90 -41.46
C VAL A 1062 14.58 77.60 -41.88
N THR A 1063 15.03 77.35 -43.10
CA THR A 1063 16.16 78.06 -43.73
C THR A 1063 15.68 78.73 -45.01
N ALA A 1064 15.94 80.02 -45.19
CA ALA A 1064 15.56 80.80 -46.38
C ALA A 1064 16.71 81.74 -46.81
N PRO A 1065 16.80 82.12 -48.09
CA PRO A 1065 17.86 83.02 -48.58
C PRO A 1065 17.64 84.45 -48.06
N ALA A 1066 18.71 85.15 -47.69
CA ALA A 1066 18.60 86.51 -47.13
C ALA A 1066 18.05 87.55 -48.13
N ARG A 1067 18.25 87.34 -49.43
CA ARG A 1067 17.85 88.28 -50.51
C ARG A 1067 17.49 87.54 -51.79
N VAL A 1068 16.45 88.00 -52.47
CA VAL A 1068 16.06 87.60 -53.83
C VAL A 1068 15.62 88.84 -54.64
N THR A 1069 15.57 88.75 -55.96
CA THR A 1069 14.99 89.80 -56.80
C THR A 1069 13.50 89.56 -57.02
N VAL A 1070 12.74 90.61 -57.35
CA VAL A 1070 11.34 90.53 -57.77
C VAL A 1070 11.15 89.43 -58.83
N GLY A 1071 10.21 88.50 -58.59
CA GLY A 1071 9.94 87.34 -59.45
C GLY A 1071 10.95 86.18 -59.37
N GLY A 1072 11.99 86.29 -58.55
CA GLY A 1072 12.97 85.21 -58.31
C GLY A 1072 12.42 84.06 -57.45
N LYS A 1073 13.11 82.91 -57.44
CA LYS A 1073 12.73 81.77 -56.59
C LYS A 1073 13.27 81.93 -55.17
N VAL A 1074 12.41 81.74 -54.17
CA VAL A 1074 12.78 81.59 -52.76
C VAL A 1074 12.76 80.10 -52.46
N THR A 1075 13.93 79.52 -52.21
CA THR A 1075 14.11 78.07 -51.95
C THR A 1075 14.74 77.86 -50.58
N GLY A 1076 14.29 76.84 -49.86
CA GLY A 1076 14.79 76.58 -48.52
C GLY A 1076 14.57 75.14 -48.06
N LYS A 1077 14.98 74.87 -46.82
CA LYS A 1077 14.79 73.58 -46.15
C LYS A 1077 14.06 73.80 -44.83
N VAL A 1078 13.26 72.82 -44.44
CA VAL A 1078 12.76 72.66 -43.07
C VAL A 1078 13.42 71.43 -42.47
N THR A 1079 13.96 71.57 -41.27
CA THR A 1079 14.46 70.46 -40.47
C THR A 1079 13.63 70.39 -39.19
N VAL A 1080 13.02 69.24 -38.93
CA VAL A 1080 12.28 68.97 -37.69
C VAL A 1080 13.23 68.27 -36.73
N LYS A 1081 13.62 68.96 -35.66
CA LYS A 1081 14.49 68.44 -34.59
C LYS A 1081 13.62 67.84 -33.47
N GLY A 1082 14.19 66.93 -32.67
CA GLY A 1082 13.48 66.22 -31.58
C GLY A 1082 13.12 64.76 -31.88
N GLY A 1083 13.36 64.30 -33.13
CA GLY A 1083 13.22 62.88 -33.50
C GLY A 1083 14.31 61.99 -32.90
N SER A 1084 14.00 60.70 -32.72
CA SER A 1084 14.99 59.68 -32.35
C SER A 1084 15.87 59.32 -33.56
N ALA A 1085 17.02 58.71 -33.33
CA ALA A 1085 17.90 58.22 -34.39
C ALA A 1085 17.24 57.10 -35.23
N THR A 1086 16.39 56.29 -34.59
CA THR A 1086 15.71 55.11 -35.16
C THR A 1086 14.34 55.43 -35.75
N VAL A 1087 13.60 56.41 -35.19
CA VAL A 1087 12.31 56.86 -35.70
C VAL A 1087 12.38 58.37 -35.91
N ARG A 1088 12.40 58.81 -37.17
CA ARG A 1088 12.51 60.23 -37.53
C ARG A 1088 11.13 60.82 -37.85
N ALA A 1089 10.93 62.10 -37.53
CA ALA A 1089 9.69 62.81 -37.82
C ALA A 1089 9.33 62.78 -39.32
N THR A 1090 8.05 62.53 -39.61
CA THR A 1090 7.46 62.42 -40.95
C THR A 1090 6.23 63.32 -41.09
N GLY A 1091 5.55 63.35 -42.24
CA GLY A 1091 4.27 64.06 -42.35
C GLY A 1091 4.39 65.48 -42.89
N LYS A 1092 3.37 66.32 -42.69
CA LYS A 1092 3.21 67.56 -43.48
C LYS A 1092 3.85 68.77 -42.81
N VAL A 1093 4.60 69.55 -43.58
CA VAL A 1093 5.03 70.90 -43.21
C VAL A 1093 4.52 71.94 -44.19
N THR A 1094 4.02 73.06 -43.67
CA THR A 1094 3.57 74.21 -44.47
C THR A 1094 4.54 75.36 -44.30
N VAL A 1095 4.92 75.99 -45.41
CA VAL A 1095 5.77 77.18 -45.39
C VAL A 1095 4.88 78.38 -45.59
N GLN A 1096 4.95 79.30 -44.65
CA GLN A 1096 4.12 80.49 -44.60
C GLN A 1096 4.98 81.74 -44.76
N THR A 1097 4.41 82.74 -45.42
CA THR A 1097 5.01 84.07 -45.52
C THR A 1097 4.07 85.13 -45.02
N LYS A 1098 4.62 86.23 -44.54
CA LYS A 1098 3.87 87.48 -44.31
C LYS A 1098 4.69 88.69 -44.73
N ARG A 1099 3.99 89.79 -44.97
CA ARG A 1099 4.59 91.12 -45.23
C ARG A 1099 4.34 92.01 -44.03
N GLY A 1100 5.40 92.56 -43.43
CA GLY A 1100 5.30 93.41 -42.24
C GLY A 1100 4.52 92.75 -41.09
N SER A 1101 3.54 93.48 -40.53
CA SER A 1101 2.65 93.00 -39.46
C SER A 1101 1.41 92.23 -39.98
N GLY A 1102 1.30 91.95 -41.28
CA GLY A 1102 0.16 91.24 -41.86
C GLY A 1102 0.04 89.76 -41.44
N ALA A 1103 -1.07 89.13 -41.81
CA ALA A 1103 -1.33 87.72 -41.52
C ALA A 1103 -0.37 86.78 -42.26
N TRP A 1104 -0.08 85.63 -41.63
CA TRP A 1104 0.69 84.55 -42.25
C TRP A 1104 -0.16 83.84 -43.31
N THR A 1105 0.41 83.67 -44.51
CA THR A 1105 -0.23 82.98 -45.64
C THR A 1105 0.64 81.82 -46.10
N THR A 1106 0.05 80.65 -46.28
CA THR A 1106 0.77 79.46 -46.79
C THR A 1106 1.11 79.68 -48.25
N VAL A 1107 2.39 79.56 -48.59
CA VAL A 1107 2.89 79.74 -49.97
C VAL A 1107 3.25 78.42 -50.63
N THR A 1108 3.55 77.39 -49.83
CA THR A 1108 3.78 76.03 -50.29
C THR A 1108 3.66 75.05 -49.12
N SER A 1109 3.54 73.76 -49.43
CA SER A 1109 3.63 72.68 -48.46
C SER A 1109 4.56 71.60 -48.98
N ALA A 1110 5.27 70.95 -48.06
CA ALA A 1110 6.16 69.84 -48.37
C ALA A 1110 5.93 68.72 -47.36
N THR A 1111 6.34 67.51 -47.73
CA THR A 1111 6.33 66.35 -46.83
C THR A 1111 7.70 66.24 -46.18
N VAL A 1112 7.72 66.20 -44.85
CA VAL A 1112 8.88 65.85 -44.05
C VAL A 1112 9.09 64.35 -44.21
N SER A 1113 10.27 63.99 -44.71
CA SER A 1113 10.75 62.60 -44.75
C SER A 1113 12.11 62.56 -44.10
N ASN A 1114 12.32 61.56 -43.22
CA ASN A 1114 13.55 61.41 -42.46
C ASN A 1114 13.95 62.69 -41.68
N GLY A 1115 12.97 63.41 -41.12
CA GLY A 1115 13.17 64.63 -40.34
C GLY A 1115 13.42 65.91 -41.15
N THR A 1116 13.35 65.89 -42.49
CA THR A 1116 13.57 67.10 -43.31
C THR A 1116 12.63 67.23 -44.51
N ALA A 1117 12.42 68.47 -44.99
CA ALA A 1117 11.66 68.78 -46.20
C ALA A 1117 12.25 69.97 -46.96
N SER A 1118 12.36 69.89 -48.28
CA SER A 1118 12.75 71.01 -49.14
C SER A 1118 11.52 71.73 -49.70
N TRP A 1119 11.62 73.04 -49.91
CA TRP A 1119 10.49 73.86 -50.38
C TRP A 1119 10.93 74.99 -51.31
N SER A 1120 10.00 75.44 -52.16
CA SER A 1120 10.21 76.62 -53.01
C SER A 1120 8.92 77.37 -53.29
N PHE A 1121 9.01 78.70 -53.46
CA PHE A 1121 7.95 79.53 -54.02
C PHE A 1121 8.52 80.71 -54.80
N THR A 1122 7.70 81.38 -55.62
CA THR A 1122 8.14 82.55 -56.41
C THR A 1122 7.94 83.84 -55.61
N ALA A 1123 8.97 84.68 -55.52
CA ALA A 1123 8.92 85.96 -54.84
C ALA A 1123 7.90 86.91 -55.49
N PRO A 1124 7.24 87.78 -54.71
CA PRO A 1124 6.30 88.78 -55.22
C PRO A 1124 6.83 89.63 -56.38
N ALA A 1125 5.90 90.07 -57.23
CA ALA A 1125 6.16 90.98 -58.35
C ALA A 1125 6.51 92.43 -57.92
N THR A 1126 6.55 92.72 -56.61
CA THR A 1126 6.91 94.02 -56.04
C THR A 1126 7.98 93.86 -54.97
N ALA A 1127 8.91 94.83 -54.90
CA ALA A 1127 9.94 94.84 -53.88
C ALA A 1127 9.33 94.97 -52.49
N THR A 1128 9.73 94.08 -51.57
CA THR A 1128 9.15 93.97 -50.23
C THR A 1128 10.04 93.12 -49.33
N THR A 1129 9.76 93.07 -48.03
CA THR A 1129 10.42 92.16 -47.09
C THR A 1129 9.43 91.08 -46.65
N LEU A 1130 9.81 89.82 -46.80
CA LEU A 1130 9.01 88.67 -46.39
C LEU A 1130 9.58 88.10 -45.09
N SER A 1131 8.73 87.85 -44.11
CA SER A 1131 9.04 86.89 -43.05
C SER A 1131 8.57 85.51 -43.52
N VAL A 1132 9.40 84.48 -43.36
CA VAL A 1132 9.15 83.09 -43.75
C VAL A 1132 9.23 82.21 -42.52
N ARG A 1133 8.22 81.39 -42.26
CA ARG A 1133 8.24 80.36 -41.21
C ARG A 1133 7.75 79.03 -41.76
N ALA A 1134 8.10 77.95 -41.08
CA ALA A 1134 7.57 76.62 -41.32
C ALA A 1134 6.68 76.18 -40.15
N VAL A 1135 5.53 75.59 -40.45
CA VAL A 1135 4.60 75.00 -39.47
C VAL A 1135 4.50 73.52 -39.79
N TYR A 1136 5.14 72.69 -38.96
CA TYR A 1136 5.05 71.24 -38.99
C TYR A 1136 3.80 70.79 -38.22
N ALA A 1137 2.98 69.95 -38.84
CA ALA A 1137 1.68 69.55 -38.27
C ALA A 1137 1.77 68.43 -37.22
N GLY A 1138 2.92 67.78 -37.09
CA GLY A 1138 3.06 66.54 -36.32
C GLY A 1138 2.80 65.30 -37.18
N ASP A 1139 3.01 64.13 -36.58
CA ASP A 1139 2.66 62.83 -37.15
C ASP A 1139 2.05 61.91 -36.06
N ALA A 1140 2.06 60.59 -36.28
CA ALA A 1140 1.55 59.62 -35.31
C ALA A 1140 2.36 59.61 -34.00
N VAL A 1141 3.65 59.95 -34.02
CA VAL A 1141 4.59 59.84 -32.89
C VAL A 1141 4.95 61.21 -32.30
N TYR A 1142 4.97 62.25 -33.13
CA TYR A 1142 5.51 63.56 -32.81
C TYR A 1142 4.45 64.67 -32.85
N THR A 1143 4.50 65.61 -31.91
CA THR A 1143 3.64 66.82 -31.92
C THR A 1143 4.10 67.82 -32.98
N GLY A 1144 3.16 68.66 -33.45
CA GLY A 1144 3.45 69.73 -34.39
C GLY A 1144 4.28 70.86 -33.76
N SER A 1145 5.05 71.57 -34.60
CA SER A 1145 5.90 72.66 -34.16
C SER A 1145 6.02 73.76 -35.22
N THR A 1146 6.22 75.00 -34.76
CA THR A 1146 6.38 76.16 -35.64
C THR A 1146 7.78 76.73 -35.51
N SER A 1147 8.46 76.95 -36.63
CA SER A 1147 9.79 77.53 -36.64
C SER A 1147 9.76 79.02 -36.31
N ALA A 1148 10.88 79.52 -35.80
CA ALA A 1148 11.18 80.96 -35.84
C ALA A 1148 11.12 81.48 -37.30
N SER A 1149 10.84 82.77 -37.47
CA SER A 1149 10.74 83.38 -38.79
C SER A 1149 12.10 83.82 -39.34
N ALA A 1150 12.41 83.44 -40.58
CA ALA A 1150 13.53 83.98 -41.35
C ALA A 1150 13.09 85.17 -42.21
N THR A 1151 13.96 86.16 -42.40
CA THR A 1151 13.65 87.35 -43.21
C THR A 1151 14.28 87.24 -44.60
N VAL A 1152 13.47 87.47 -45.64
CA VAL A 1152 13.89 87.46 -47.05
C VAL A 1152 13.58 88.83 -47.67
N THR A 1153 14.62 89.53 -48.12
CA THR A 1153 14.46 90.82 -48.81
C THR A 1153 14.24 90.61 -50.31
N VAL A 1154 13.13 91.11 -50.86
CA VAL A 1154 12.81 91.09 -52.30
C VAL A 1154 13.18 92.45 -52.91
N ALA A 1155 14.24 92.52 -53.71
CA ALA A 1155 14.78 93.76 -54.28
C ALA A 1155 14.31 94.04 -55.72
N LYS A 1156 14.18 95.32 -56.10
CA LYS A 1156 13.87 95.76 -57.48
C LYS A 1156 15.01 95.37 -58.45
N LYS A 1157 14.68 95.20 -59.74
CA LYS A 1157 15.66 95.03 -60.82
C LYS A 1157 16.36 96.38 -61.11
N ALA A 1158 17.69 96.38 -61.28
CA ALA A 1158 18.45 97.60 -61.60
C ALA A 1158 18.18 98.09 -63.04
N THR A 1159 18.30 99.41 -63.30
CA THR A 1159 18.14 99.99 -64.66
C THR A 1159 19.27 100.96 -65.03
N THR A 1160 19.43 101.24 -66.34
CA THR A 1160 20.38 102.23 -66.92
C THR A 1160 19.69 103.05 -68.02
N THR A 1161 19.94 104.36 -68.12
CA THR A 1161 19.35 105.26 -69.15
C THR A 1161 20.44 105.96 -69.96
N THR A 1162 20.36 105.92 -71.29
CA THR A 1162 21.29 106.57 -72.22
C THR A 1162 20.54 107.59 -73.10
N VAL A 1163 21.15 108.73 -73.44
CA VAL A 1163 20.54 109.81 -74.26
C VAL A 1163 21.41 110.08 -75.48
N SER A 1164 20.80 110.32 -76.64
CA SER A 1164 21.44 110.63 -77.91
C SER A 1164 20.72 111.81 -78.57
N ALA A 1165 21.41 112.93 -78.67
CA ALA A 1165 20.95 114.17 -79.29
C ALA A 1165 21.85 114.57 -80.48
N PRO A 1166 21.38 115.41 -81.42
CA PRO A 1166 22.17 115.87 -82.56
C PRO A 1166 23.25 116.86 -82.12
N ALA A 1167 24.42 116.85 -82.75
CA ALA A 1167 25.55 117.69 -82.33
C ALA A 1167 25.27 119.21 -82.45
N THR A 1168 24.44 119.63 -83.41
CA THR A 1168 24.14 121.05 -83.69
C THR A 1168 22.65 121.31 -83.89
N GLY A 1169 22.16 122.47 -83.43
CA GLY A 1169 20.79 122.95 -83.65
C GLY A 1169 20.76 124.43 -84.04
N LYS A 1170 19.61 124.92 -84.51
CA LYS A 1170 19.39 126.34 -84.82
C LYS A 1170 18.31 126.92 -83.91
N VAL A 1171 18.45 128.20 -83.57
CA VAL A 1171 17.44 128.92 -82.77
C VAL A 1171 16.09 128.90 -83.49
N GLY A 1172 15.02 128.66 -82.75
CA GLY A 1172 13.65 128.63 -83.27
C GLY A 1172 13.26 127.32 -83.99
N THR A 1173 14.18 126.38 -84.20
CA THR A 1173 13.88 125.07 -84.85
C THR A 1173 13.92 123.93 -83.82
N PRO A 1174 12.94 123.01 -83.79
CA PRO A 1174 12.95 121.88 -82.84
C PRO A 1174 14.14 120.95 -83.06
N VAL A 1175 14.90 120.66 -82.00
CA VAL A 1175 15.97 119.63 -82.00
C VAL A 1175 15.42 118.35 -81.39
N ALA A 1176 15.39 117.26 -82.15
CA ALA A 1176 14.91 115.94 -81.70
C ALA A 1176 16.05 115.08 -81.13
N PHE A 1177 15.80 114.36 -80.04
CA PHE A 1177 16.70 113.39 -79.42
C PHE A 1177 15.96 112.14 -78.94
N THR A 1178 16.72 111.06 -78.73
CA THR A 1178 16.21 109.77 -78.27
C THR A 1178 16.98 109.26 -77.05
N ALA A 1179 16.32 108.56 -76.15
CA ALA A 1179 16.92 107.93 -74.97
C ALA A 1179 16.46 106.47 -74.82
N LYS A 1180 17.32 105.61 -74.25
CA LYS A 1180 17.05 104.17 -74.05
C LYS A 1180 17.27 103.75 -72.61
N VAL A 1181 16.27 103.11 -72.01
CA VAL A 1181 16.27 102.53 -70.66
C VAL A 1181 16.44 101.01 -70.75
N ALA A 1182 17.48 100.46 -70.11
CA ALA A 1182 17.73 99.01 -70.02
C ALA A 1182 17.57 98.51 -68.58
N PRO A 1183 17.10 97.26 -68.36
CA PRO A 1183 16.67 96.28 -69.36
C PRO A 1183 15.39 96.73 -70.10
N GLY A 1184 15.21 96.26 -71.34
CA GLY A 1184 14.17 96.77 -72.27
C GLY A 1184 12.72 96.49 -71.85
N ASP A 1185 12.49 95.71 -70.78
CA ASP A 1185 11.22 95.49 -70.10
C ASP A 1185 10.91 96.57 -69.03
N ALA A 1186 11.76 97.59 -68.90
CA ALA A 1186 11.52 98.74 -68.03
C ALA A 1186 10.29 99.55 -68.51
N THR A 1187 9.19 99.45 -67.77
CA THR A 1187 7.95 100.21 -68.01
C THR A 1187 7.87 101.45 -67.12
N GLY A 1188 7.13 102.49 -67.52
CA GLY A 1188 6.89 103.66 -66.67
C GLY A 1188 7.12 104.98 -67.39
N LYS A 1189 7.58 105.99 -66.64
CA LYS A 1189 7.75 107.37 -67.14
C LYS A 1189 9.22 107.77 -67.11
N ALA A 1190 9.62 108.58 -68.09
CA ALA A 1190 10.91 109.25 -68.14
C ALA A 1190 10.71 110.76 -68.25
N GLN A 1191 11.44 111.51 -67.44
CA GLN A 1191 11.38 112.97 -67.40
C GLN A 1191 12.48 113.56 -68.27
N VAL A 1192 12.09 114.44 -69.18
CA VAL A 1192 12.97 115.13 -70.12
C VAL A 1192 13.22 116.55 -69.62
N TRP A 1193 14.47 116.86 -69.31
CA TRP A 1193 14.90 118.15 -68.81
C TRP A 1193 15.87 118.80 -69.78
N THR A 1194 15.87 120.13 -69.85
CA THR A 1194 16.88 120.89 -70.59
C THR A 1194 17.41 122.08 -69.82
N LYS A 1195 18.65 122.47 -70.10
CA LYS A 1195 19.21 123.75 -69.68
C LYS A 1195 20.01 124.39 -70.82
N VAL A 1196 20.06 125.71 -70.84
CA VAL A 1196 20.83 126.47 -71.83
C VAL A 1196 22.02 127.10 -71.12
N GLY A 1197 23.24 126.79 -71.59
CA GLY A 1197 24.48 127.19 -70.92
C GLY A 1197 24.55 126.68 -69.46
N THR A 1198 24.86 127.58 -68.53
CA THR A 1198 24.98 127.28 -67.10
C THR A 1198 23.66 127.40 -66.33
N ALA A 1199 22.53 127.66 -67.00
CA ALA A 1199 21.24 127.80 -66.34
C ALA A 1199 20.78 126.50 -65.65
N ASP A 1200 19.83 126.64 -64.72
CA ASP A 1200 19.21 125.49 -64.07
C ASP A 1200 18.45 124.59 -65.05
N TRP A 1201 18.44 123.29 -64.74
CA TRP A 1201 17.66 122.31 -65.49
C TRP A 1201 16.17 122.61 -65.37
N LYS A 1202 15.52 122.86 -66.49
CA LYS A 1202 14.06 122.99 -66.58
C LYS A 1202 13.45 121.71 -67.13
N LEU A 1203 12.44 121.19 -66.45
CA LEU A 1203 11.67 120.06 -66.95
C LEU A 1203 10.90 120.54 -68.18
N VAL A 1204 11.14 119.90 -69.32
CA VAL A 1204 10.39 120.18 -70.54
C VAL A 1204 9.08 119.40 -70.52
N ARG A 1205 9.18 118.09 -70.27
CA ARG A 1205 8.03 117.20 -70.24
C ARG A 1205 8.35 115.87 -69.57
N THR A 1206 7.30 115.17 -69.18
CA THR A 1206 7.39 113.75 -68.83
C THR A 1206 6.80 112.93 -69.97
N VAL A 1207 7.52 111.89 -70.39
CA VAL A 1207 7.16 111.02 -71.52
C VAL A 1207 7.04 109.59 -71.00
N ALA A 1208 6.10 108.81 -71.53
CA ALA A 1208 6.07 107.38 -71.25
C ALA A 1208 7.28 106.71 -71.92
N VAL A 1209 7.88 105.73 -71.25
CA VAL A 1209 8.88 104.86 -71.87
C VAL A 1209 8.16 103.91 -72.82
N GLY A 1210 8.46 104.03 -74.12
CA GLY A 1210 7.87 103.19 -75.17
C GLY A 1210 8.47 101.79 -75.19
N ALA A 1211 8.02 100.97 -76.14
CA ALA A 1211 8.53 99.60 -76.31
C ALA A 1211 10.07 99.58 -76.43
N ASN A 1212 10.69 98.54 -75.85
CA ASN A 1212 12.14 98.35 -75.78
C ASN A 1212 12.91 99.43 -74.99
N GLY A 1213 12.23 100.15 -74.09
CA GLY A 1213 12.86 101.15 -73.24
C GLY A 1213 13.08 102.51 -73.90
N THR A 1214 12.43 102.80 -75.03
CA THR A 1214 12.76 103.95 -75.88
C THR A 1214 11.95 105.20 -75.52
N VAL A 1215 12.60 106.37 -75.46
CA VAL A 1215 11.99 107.68 -75.17
C VAL A 1215 12.43 108.68 -76.25
N SER A 1216 11.50 109.21 -77.05
CA SER A 1216 11.81 110.22 -78.09
C SER A 1216 11.17 111.56 -77.73
N SER A 1217 11.91 112.66 -77.87
CA SER A 1217 11.40 114.02 -77.61
C SER A 1217 12.16 115.06 -78.41
N SER A 1218 11.59 116.25 -78.59
CA SER A 1218 12.26 117.39 -79.19
C SER A 1218 12.15 118.64 -78.32
N VAL A 1219 13.14 119.53 -78.43
CA VAL A 1219 13.18 120.83 -77.73
C VAL A 1219 13.64 121.91 -78.70
N THR A 1220 12.91 123.02 -78.75
CA THR A 1220 13.24 124.17 -79.60
C THR A 1220 14.13 125.15 -78.82
N PRO A 1221 15.39 125.37 -79.22
CA PRO A 1221 16.26 126.32 -78.54
C PRO A 1221 15.81 127.76 -78.81
N THR A 1222 15.81 128.60 -77.79
CA THR A 1222 15.43 130.02 -77.89
C THR A 1222 16.61 131.00 -77.87
N SER A 1223 17.85 130.49 -77.73
CA SER A 1223 19.07 131.29 -77.81
C SER A 1223 20.24 130.47 -78.39
N THR A 1224 21.28 131.15 -78.87
CA THR A 1224 22.46 130.55 -79.53
C THR A 1224 23.49 129.95 -78.55
N ALA A 1225 23.05 129.45 -77.40
CA ALA A 1225 23.92 128.84 -76.39
C ALA A 1225 23.70 127.31 -76.33
N THR A 1226 24.69 126.55 -75.83
CA THR A 1226 24.62 125.08 -75.76
C THR A 1226 23.39 124.62 -74.97
N LEU A 1227 22.56 123.79 -75.61
CA LEU A 1227 21.41 123.15 -75.01
C LEU A 1227 21.82 121.79 -74.45
N HIS A 1228 21.75 121.61 -73.13
CA HIS A 1228 21.89 120.29 -72.52
C HIS A 1228 20.52 119.62 -72.43
N VAL A 1229 20.48 118.32 -72.66
CA VAL A 1229 19.31 117.45 -72.56
C VAL A 1229 19.58 116.36 -71.52
N LYS A 1230 18.63 116.11 -70.61
CA LYS A 1230 18.71 115.06 -69.59
C LYS A 1230 17.42 114.25 -69.61
N VAL A 1231 17.53 112.93 -69.64
CA VAL A 1231 16.40 112.02 -69.49
C VAL A 1231 16.57 111.21 -68.21
N VAL A 1232 15.61 111.34 -67.29
CA VAL A 1232 15.57 110.64 -66.01
C VAL A 1232 14.44 109.62 -66.06
N TYR A 1233 14.75 108.33 -66.11
CA TYR A 1233 13.77 107.27 -65.87
C TYR A 1233 13.42 107.20 -64.39
N THR A 1234 12.13 107.41 -64.06
CA THR A 1234 11.67 107.57 -62.68
C THR A 1234 11.46 106.24 -61.95
N GLY A 1235 11.86 105.11 -62.55
CA GLY A 1235 11.66 103.77 -61.99
C GLY A 1235 10.20 103.30 -62.06
N SER A 1236 9.97 102.08 -61.58
CA SER A 1236 8.65 101.46 -61.43
C SER A 1236 8.57 100.60 -60.15
N GLY A 1237 7.45 99.89 -59.97
CA GLY A 1237 7.28 98.94 -58.86
C GLY A 1237 8.27 97.75 -58.91
N SER A 1238 8.79 97.43 -60.10
CA SER A 1238 9.67 96.29 -60.37
C SER A 1238 11.10 96.69 -60.77
N HIS A 1239 11.32 97.94 -61.21
CA HIS A 1239 12.59 98.43 -61.74
C HIS A 1239 13.07 99.72 -61.03
N ALA A 1240 14.37 99.86 -60.79
CA ALA A 1240 14.98 101.03 -60.16
C ALA A 1240 15.05 102.26 -61.10
N THR A 1241 15.31 103.45 -60.56
CA THR A 1241 15.51 104.71 -61.32
C THR A 1241 16.86 104.74 -62.06
N SER A 1242 16.96 105.48 -63.17
CA SER A 1242 18.23 105.75 -63.86
C SER A 1242 18.19 107.07 -64.67
N THR A 1243 19.35 107.65 -65.01
CA THR A 1243 19.45 108.96 -65.70
C THR A 1243 20.53 108.96 -66.78
N GLY A 1244 20.29 109.65 -67.90
CA GLY A 1244 21.28 109.95 -68.93
C GLY A 1244 21.21 111.42 -69.40
N THR A 1245 22.28 111.93 -70.00
CA THR A 1245 22.41 113.32 -70.47
C THR A 1245 23.16 113.40 -71.78
N ASP A 1246 22.83 114.39 -72.62
CA ASP A 1246 23.56 114.74 -73.85
C ASP A 1246 23.49 116.27 -74.12
N THR A 1247 24.23 116.78 -75.12
CA THR A 1247 24.34 118.22 -75.42
C THR A 1247 24.27 118.56 -76.90
N VAL A 1248 23.72 119.73 -77.22
CA VAL A 1248 23.53 120.25 -78.57
C VAL A 1248 24.07 121.67 -78.66
N THR A 1249 24.96 121.97 -79.60
CA THR A 1249 25.47 123.34 -79.83
C THR A 1249 24.50 124.13 -80.72
N VAL A 1250 24.00 125.29 -80.28
CA VAL A 1250 22.95 126.04 -81.00
C VAL A 1250 23.50 127.28 -81.70
N SER A 1251 23.26 127.42 -83.01
CA SER A 1251 23.69 128.56 -83.85
C SER A 1251 22.51 129.41 -84.37
N ARG A 1252 22.78 130.61 -84.94
CA ARG A 1252 21.73 131.53 -85.45
C ARG A 1252 20.88 130.90 -86.55
#